data_AF-A0AAV5RW09-F1
#
_entry.id   AF-A0AAV5RW09-F1
#
_cell.length_a   1.000
_cell.length_b   1.000
_cell.length_c   1.000
_cell.angle_alpha   90.00
_cell.angle_beta   90.00
_cell.angle_gamma   90.00
#
_symmetry.space_group_name_H-M   'P 1'
#
loop_
_entity.id
_entity.type
_entity.pdbx_description
1 polymer ?
#
loop_
_entity_poly.entity_id
_entity_poly.type
_entity_poly.pdbx_seq_one_letter_code
_entity_poly.pdbx_strand_id
1 'polypeptide(L)'
;MKLPVEILDVIVSNNSDSFKTLLSWARISPYYRDAISQEVYIVSVYDGFNSAFWCPLNYDILCTTNNHISVSTAAPNFEFMANNIKSQNNILIAIHSSGGFSKSLRLILSQIARLCHPGANVCVIYENSTNFLSKLYFQEFERLSTRLNLSELHIFGSQETYVNSGLFDLTTLFQTTYLDSILNINSILITDSTHCIIAPVIENIKSISIKPNVTDIVTPLFSCPSINNLGSLNFPSSCNSEGQFIIPSCNNISLINYHSGVKYSPINGVLVRNKLILSEGMLEYDPTFRYLNFPNLRELELDVGTTPNQTVRFQQCEFQNLQILNVDSSIVPWRDLIMAGSHINTLKLKLYSFDQIKWLNECPFRIDNIEILPSKNSNIPNILFPKTCSFLETFNNITVNADSLLHYNILQNIFLDDICINQTLGLTIHQKEISTAIKQNPNYSSIYELSVTDSSDATFSIPYIHHLKISLIPEQIPASPEEDMLAQQKQLQENIPELYHFHNCTLGVQAKFTSPTSEIEDTSRRGSNFSVNSTFSNGFDGRRRSTLSSLPLLSEQASTDYASLYHKVMTIDFVESLPDILCVDMNVLDMVRFEVKNVQPAVLHLIQISLTLPDICPSLDILQNTIIIEASKALEYPINSKFPNIIVERLQLLINIKENKNIHVSLPGAFMNSLQDKITNLLGDISLVDCDIIPNNRRSICLI
;
A
#
# COMPACT_ATOMS: atom_id res chain seq x y z
N MET A 1 55.81 1.99 -10.63
CA MET A 1 55.65 0.81 -11.51
C MET A 1 55.24 1.34 -12.88
N LYS A 2 56.05 1.19 -13.93
CA LYS A 2 55.64 1.51 -15.31
C LYS A 2 55.11 0.21 -15.91
N LEU A 3 53.84 0.16 -16.29
CA LEU A 3 53.32 -0.97 -17.07
C LEU A 3 54.05 -0.99 -18.42
N PRO A 4 54.49 -2.17 -18.92
CA PRO A 4 55.07 -2.27 -20.25
C PRO A 4 54.03 -1.83 -21.28
N VAL A 5 54.40 -0.86 -22.11
CA VAL A 5 53.53 -0.29 -23.17
C VAL A 5 53.08 -1.40 -24.12
N GLU A 6 53.90 -2.43 -24.28
CA GLU A 6 53.66 -3.59 -25.13
C GLU A 6 52.48 -4.45 -24.64
N ILE A 7 52.26 -4.57 -23.32
CA ILE A 7 51.10 -5.31 -22.77
C ILE A 7 49.84 -4.46 -22.92
N LEU A 8 49.95 -3.15 -22.71
CA LEU A 8 48.84 -2.21 -22.86
C LEU A 8 48.40 -2.09 -24.32
N ASP A 9 49.34 -2.06 -25.25
CA ASP A 9 49.09 -2.04 -26.69
C ASP A 9 48.41 -3.34 -27.12
N VAL A 10 48.78 -4.50 -26.56
CA VAL A 10 48.12 -5.79 -26.82
C VAL A 10 46.69 -5.82 -26.26
N ILE A 11 46.43 -5.23 -25.09
CA ILE A 11 45.07 -5.15 -24.51
C ILE A 11 44.16 -4.24 -25.35
N VAL A 12 44.67 -3.07 -25.74
CA VAL A 12 43.93 -2.10 -26.55
C VAL A 12 43.74 -2.58 -28.00
N SER A 13 44.74 -3.24 -28.60
CA SER A 13 44.67 -3.76 -29.97
C SER A 13 43.85 -5.05 -30.11
N ASN A 14 43.76 -5.87 -29.05
CA ASN A 14 42.92 -7.07 -29.07
C ASN A 14 41.43 -6.81 -28.79
N ASN A 15 41.03 -5.58 -28.43
CA ASN A 15 39.62 -5.21 -28.14
C ASN A 15 38.89 -6.20 -27.19
N SER A 16 39.62 -6.80 -26.26
CA SER A 16 39.09 -7.83 -25.34
C SER A 16 38.47 -7.26 -24.06
N ASP A 17 38.54 -5.94 -23.88
CA ASP A 17 38.12 -5.23 -22.67
C ASP A 17 36.80 -4.47 -22.88
N SER A 18 36.16 -4.11 -21.75
CA SER A 18 34.89 -3.39 -21.76
C SER A 18 35.00 -1.96 -22.31
N PHE A 19 33.90 -1.39 -22.82
CA PHE A 19 33.91 -0.02 -23.34
C PHE A 19 34.32 1.01 -22.26
N LYS A 20 33.88 0.81 -21.02
CA LYS A 20 34.30 1.62 -19.86
C LYS A 20 35.82 1.58 -19.65
N THR A 21 36.46 0.44 -19.92
CA THR A 21 37.92 0.27 -19.80
C THR A 21 38.65 0.96 -20.95
N LEU A 22 38.19 0.79 -22.19
CA LEU A 22 38.74 1.50 -23.37
C LEU A 22 38.70 3.01 -23.18
N LEU A 23 37.57 3.52 -22.71
CA LEU A 23 37.41 4.94 -22.41
C LEU A 23 38.34 5.43 -21.30
N SER A 24 38.58 4.59 -20.28
CA SER A 24 39.55 4.91 -19.21
C SER A 24 40.97 5.02 -19.77
N TRP A 25 41.36 4.14 -20.69
CA TRP A 25 42.64 4.23 -21.41
C TRP A 25 42.76 5.50 -22.24
N ALA A 26 41.71 5.86 -22.98
CA ALA A 26 41.66 7.10 -23.76
C ALA A 26 41.84 8.37 -22.91
N ARG A 27 41.40 8.34 -21.64
CA ARG A 27 41.59 9.46 -20.69
C ARG A 27 43.02 9.54 -20.13
N ILE A 28 43.73 8.42 -20.08
CA ILE A 28 45.09 8.36 -19.53
C ILE A 28 46.12 8.90 -20.52
N SER A 29 45.96 8.64 -21.83
CA SER A 29 46.94 9.05 -22.84
C SER A 29 46.30 9.39 -24.20
N PRO A 30 46.72 10.48 -24.87
CA PRO A 30 46.33 10.79 -26.24
C PRO A 30 46.66 9.68 -27.25
N TYR A 31 47.78 8.96 -27.04
CA TYR A 31 48.16 7.85 -27.92
C TYR A 31 47.08 6.74 -27.95
N TYR A 32 46.59 6.34 -26.77
CA TYR A 32 45.53 5.32 -26.67
C TYR A 32 44.20 5.83 -27.20
N ARG A 33 43.87 7.09 -26.93
CA ARG A 33 42.67 7.73 -27.49
C ARG A 33 42.67 7.67 -29.02
N ASP A 34 43.79 8.05 -29.64
CA ASP A 34 43.90 8.10 -31.09
C ASP A 34 43.84 6.69 -31.69
N ALA A 35 44.50 5.70 -31.08
CA ALA A 35 44.40 4.29 -31.48
C ALA A 35 42.97 3.74 -31.38
N ILE A 36 42.28 3.99 -30.26
CA ILE A 36 40.88 3.55 -30.07
C ILE A 36 39.94 4.24 -31.05
N SER A 37 40.16 5.54 -31.32
CA SER A 37 39.32 6.30 -32.26
C SER A 37 39.39 5.81 -33.70
N GLN A 38 40.49 5.15 -34.09
CA GLN A 38 40.63 4.54 -35.42
C GLN A 38 39.84 3.23 -35.56
N GLU A 39 39.60 2.54 -34.45
CA GLU A 39 38.97 1.21 -34.42
C GLU A 39 37.48 1.23 -34.08
N VAL A 40 36.99 2.33 -33.47
CA VAL A 40 35.60 2.48 -33.03
C VAL A 40 34.90 3.55 -33.86
N TYR A 41 33.80 3.15 -34.49
CA TYR A 41 32.92 4.06 -35.22
C TYR A 41 31.71 4.44 -34.38
N ILE A 42 31.42 5.73 -34.25
CA ILE A 42 30.40 6.28 -33.34
C ILE A 42 29.20 6.80 -34.13
N VAL A 43 28.00 6.37 -33.75
CA VAL A 43 26.73 6.81 -34.32
C VAL A 43 25.91 7.46 -33.21
N SER A 44 25.82 8.78 -33.21
CA SER A 44 24.98 9.55 -32.29
C SER A 44 23.58 9.73 -32.87
N VAL A 45 22.55 9.24 -32.17
CA VAL A 45 21.15 9.32 -32.56
C VAL A 45 20.40 10.25 -31.61
N TYR A 46 19.83 11.33 -32.14
CA TYR A 46 19.10 12.33 -31.36
C TYR A 46 17.59 12.23 -31.63
N ASP A 47 16.83 11.99 -30.57
CA ASP A 47 15.37 11.84 -30.60
C ASP A 47 14.68 12.85 -29.69
N GLY A 48 14.10 13.90 -30.29
CA GLY A 48 13.33 14.93 -29.58
C GLY A 48 14.14 15.98 -28.82
N PHE A 49 15.46 16.07 -29.00
CA PHE A 49 16.34 17.01 -28.29
C PHE A 49 16.68 18.27 -29.11
N ASN A 50 16.72 19.43 -28.45
CA ASN A 50 17.07 20.74 -29.02
C ASN A 50 18.17 21.52 -28.25
N SER A 51 18.79 20.98 -27.19
CA SER A 51 19.72 21.72 -26.30
C SER A 51 21.08 21.03 -26.06
N ALA A 52 22.04 21.78 -25.49
CA ALA A 52 23.40 21.34 -25.16
C ALA A 52 23.41 20.16 -24.17
N PHE A 53 24.36 19.24 -24.37
CA PHE A 53 24.23 17.83 -24.04
C PHE A 53 25.18 17.42 -22.89
N TRP A 54 24.67 16.67 -21.90
CA TRP A 54 25.52 15.92 -20.97
C TRP A 54 25.85 14.59 -21.65
N CYS A 55 27.14 14.32 -21.93
CA CYS A 55 27.55 13.09 -22.59
C CYS A 55 27.81 11.99 -21.57
N PRO A 56 26.93 10.96 -21.45
CA PRO A 56 27.16 9.85 -20.54
C PRO A 56 28.46 9.16 -20.91
N LEU A 57 29.27 8.85 -19.91
CA LEU A 57 30.63 8.32 -20.07
C LEU A 57 31.60 9.25 -20.82
N ASN A 58 31.20 10.43 -21.32
CA ASN A 58 32.07 11.34 -22.08
C ASN A 58 32.72 10.64 -23.28
N TYR A 59 31.93 9.89 -24.04
CA TYR A 59 32.41 9.18 -25.24
C TYR A 59 32.89 10.15 -26.34
N ASP A 60 32.48 11.42 -26.28
CA ASP A 60 32.88 12.48 -27.20
C ASP A 60 34.40 12.67 -27.31
N ILE A 61 35.17 12.26 -26.29
CA ILE A 61 36.64 12.26 -26.34
C ILE A 61 37.20 11.37 -27.47
N LEU A 62 36.42 10.38 -27.93
CA LEU A 62 36.78 9.48 -29.02
C LEU A 62 36.30 9.98 -30.39
N CYS A 63 35.49 11.03 -30.45
CA CYS A 63 34.95 11.56 -31.70
C CYS A 63 36.02 12.36 -32.45
N THR A 64 36.22 11.98 -33.71
CA THR A 64 37.03 12.67 -34.72
C THR A 64 36.15 12.96 -35.93
N THR A 65 36.65 13.74 -36.88
CA THR A 65 35.90 14.06 -38.12
C THR A 65 35.60 12.84 -38.99
N ASN A 66 36.27 11.71 -38.77
CA ASN A 66 36.26 10.56 -39.67
C ASN A 66 35.60 9.31 -39.08
N ASN A 67 35.35 9.28 -37.77
CA ASN A 67 34.83 8.09 -37.07
C ASN A 67 33.49 8.36 -36.36
N HIS A 68 32.80 9.45 -36.69
CA HIS A 68 31.55 9.85 -36.03
C HIS A 68 30.51 10.35 -37.02
N ILE A 69 29.24 9.99 -36.79
CA ILE A 69 28.08 10.62 -37.43
C ILE A 69 26.98 10.95 -36.45
N SER A 70 26.27 12.05 -36.71
CA SER A 70 25.05 12.45 -36.01
C SER A 70 23.82 12.23 -36.87
N VAL A 71 22.80 11.59 -36.32
CA VAL A 71 21.53 11.27 -36.99
C VAL A 71 20.38 11.81 -36.15
N SER A 72 19.55 12.67 -36.73
CA SER A 72 18.31 13.14 -36.08
C SER A 72 17.12 12.27 -36.50
N THR A 73 16.24 11.94 -35.55
CA THR A 73 14.98 11.23 -35.85
C THR A 73 14.00 12.07 -36.68
N ALA A 74 14.16 13.40 -36.71
CA ALA A 74 13.30 14.29 -37.48
C ALA A 74 13.56 14.20 -39.00
N ALA A 75 14.80 13.95 -39.41
CA ALA A 75 15.20 13.87 -40.82
C ALA A 75 16.40 12.91 -41.01
N PRO A 76 16.19 11.59 -40.92
CA PRO A 76 17.29 10.63 -41.03
C PRO A 76 17.81 10.51 -42.47
N ASN A 77 19.13 10.63 -42.65
CA ASN A 77 19.79 10.36 -43.93
C ASN A 77 20.35 8.91 -43.96
N PHE A 78 19.52 7.97 -44.42
CA PHE A 78 19.87 6.55 -44.46
C PHE A 78 20.98 6.20 -45.46
N GLU A 79 21.10 6.93 -46.56
CA GLU A 79 22.14 6.69 -47.56
C GLU A 79 23.53 7.02 -47.00
N PHE A 80 23.65 8.20 -46.38
CA PHE A 80 24.87 8.61 -45.70
C PHE A 80 25.25 7.65 -44.57
N MET A 81 24.27 7.22 -43.77
CA MET A 81 24.47 6.22 -42.72
C MET A 81 24.99 4.88 -43.28
N ALA A 82 24.41 4.41 -44.38
CA ALA A 82 24.80 3.16 -45.03
C ALA A 82 26.24 3.20 -45.56
N ASN A 83 26.67 4.32 -46.11
CA ASN A 83 28.03 4.47 -46.65
C ASN A 83 29.11 4.42 -45.56
N ASN A 84 28.77 4.83 -44.34
CA ASN A 84 29.72 4.92 -43.24
C ASN A 84 29.77 3.67 -42.35
N ILE A 85 28.64 2.97 -42.15
CA ILE A 85 28.55 1.84 -41.20
C ILE A 85 29.04 0.52 -41.79
N LYS A 86 28.84 0.29 -43.09
CA LYS A 86 29.03 -1.04 -43.72
C LYS A 86 30.44 -1.63 -43.60
N SER A 87 31.48 -0.81 -43.42
CA SER A 87 32.87 -1.24 -43.36
C SER A 87 33.46 -1.32 -41.95
N GLN A 88 32.66 -1.08 -40.91
CA GLN A 88 33.17 -0.84 -39.56
C GLN A 88 33.05 -2.08 -38.67
N ASN A 89 34.16 -2.48 -38.05
CA ASN A 89 34.27 -3.65 -37.18
C ASN A 89 33.62 -3.44 -35.80
N ASN A 90 33.89 -2.29 -35.18
CA ASN A 90 33.35 -1.93 -33.87
C ASN A 90 32.48 -0.67 -33.99
N ILE A 91 31.25 -0.75 -33.49
CA ILE A 91 30.25 0.30 -33.62
C ILE A 91 29.71 0.65 -32.24
N LEU A 92 29.84 1.92 -31.86
CA LEU A 92 29.21 2.51 -30.69
C LEU A 92 27.97 3.30 -31.14
N ILE A 93 26.81 2.95 -30.62
CA ILE A 93 25.56 3.69 -30.87
C ILE A 93 25.22 4.47 -29.61
N ALA A 94 25.29 5.79 -29.67
CA ALA A 94 24.89 6.66 -28.57
C ALA A 94 23.51 7.24 -28.86
N ILE A 95 22.53 6.91 -28.03
CA ILE A 95 21.12 7.27 -28.21
C ILE A 95 20.74 8.28 -27.13
N HIS A 96 20.24 9.41 -27.58
CA HIS A 96 19.73 10.47 -26.71
C HIS A 96 18.24 10.65 -27.04
N SER A 97 17.39 10.20 -26.12
CA SER A 97 15.93 10.31 -26.24
C SER A 97 15.32 11.20 -25.15
N SER A 98 14.51 12.18 -25.53
CA SER A 98 13.80 13.06 -24.58
C SER A 98 12.33 12.67 -24.36
N GLY A 99 11.81 11.76 -25.19
CA GLY A 99 10.42 11.32 -25.16
C GLY A 99 10.24 9.85 -24.78
N GLY A 100 8.97 9.41 -24.78
CA GLY A 100 8.58 8.00 -24.64
C GLY A 100 8.87 7.17 -25.90
N PHE A 101 7.90 6.38 -26.38
CA PHE A 101 8.12 5.52 -27.54
C PHE A 101 8.21 6.29 -28.87
N SER A 102 9.31 6.12 -29.59
CA SER A 102 9.59 6.75 -30.89
C SER A 102 9.72 5.71 -32.02
N LYS A 103 8.76 5.76 -32.96
CA LYS A 103 8.80 4.89 -34.16
C LYS A 103 10.01 5.19 -35.03
N SER A 104 10.40 6.45 -35.15
CA SER A 104 11.55 6.88 -35.96
C SER A 104 12.87 6.36 -35.37
N LEU A 105 13.03 6.44 -34.05
CA LEU A 105 14.20 5.87 -33.37
C LEU A 105 14.29 4.35 -33.63
N ARG A 106 13.18 3.63 -33.46
CA ARG A 106 13.12 2.18 -33.79
C ARG A 106 13.54 1.89 -35.23
N LEU A 107 13.09 2.68 -36.19
CA LEU A 107 13.44 2.52 -37.60
C LEU A 107 14.93 2.76 -37.85
N ILE A 108 15.52 3.80 -37.26
CA ILE A 108 16.96 4.08 -37.37
C ILE A 108 17.79 2.93 -36.79
N LEU A 109 17.45 2.49 -35.58
CA LEU A 109 18.13 1.36 -34.93
C LEU A 109 18.03 0.06 -35.76
N SER A 110 16.87 -0.21 -36.35
CA SER A 110 16.66 -1.31 -37.29
C SER A 110 17.56 -1.21 -38.52
N GLN A 111 17.69 -0.02 -39.11
CA GLN A 111 18.58 0.19 -40.26
C GLN A 111 20.04 0.03 -39.88
N ILE A 112 20.49 0.58 -38.76
CA ILE A 112 21.87 0.40 -38.26
C ILE A 112 22.17 -1.10 -38.14
N ALA A 113 21.32 -1.86 -37.44
CA ALA A 113 21.51 -3.31 -37.27
C ALA A 113 21.63 -4.07 -38.60
N ARG A 114 20.87 -3.67 -39.63
CA ARG A 114 20.91 -4.30 -40.96
C ARG A 114 22.13 -3.91 -41.78
N LEU A 115 22.65 -2.70 -41.57
CA LEU A 115 23.79 -2.14 -42.29
C LEU A 115 25.14 -2.62 -41.75
N CYS A 116 25.19 -3.05 -40.47
CA CYS A 116 26.39 -3.65 -39.89
C CYS A 116 26.85 -4.88 -40.69
N HIS A 117 28.17 -4.98 -40.92
CA HIS A 117 28.77 -6.16 -41.51
C HIS A 117 28.66 -7.38 -40.57
N PRO A 118 28.65 -8.62 -41.10
CA PRO A 118 28.64 -9.82 -40.26
C PRO A 118 29.88 -9.90 -39.37
N GLY A 119 29.68 -10.14 -38.06
CA GLY A 119 30.73 -10.17 -37.05
C GLY A 119 30.94 -8.84 -36.31
N ALA A 120 30.22 -7.78 -36.69
CA ALA A 120 30.38 -6.47 -36.05
C ALA A 120 30.15 -6.53 -34.54
N ASN A 121 31.05 -5.90 -33.78
CA ASN A 121 30.88 -5.67 -32.36
C ASN A 121 30.05 -4.41 -32.14
N VAL A 122 28.92 -4.52 -31.44
CA VAL A 122 27.99 -3.42 -31.22
C VAL A 122 27.86 -3.13 -29.73
N CYS A 123 28.19 -1.90 -29.35
CA CYS A 123 27.95 -1.33 -28.02
C CYS A 123 26.89 -0.23 -28.13
N VAL A 124 25.99 -0.14 -27.15
CA VAL A 124 24.93 0.88 -27.12
C VAL A 124 24.99 1.66 -25.82
N ILE A 125 24.96 2.99 -25.91
CA ILE A 125 24.70 3.89 -24.80
C ILE A 125 23.30 4.46 -25.01
N TYR A 126 22.41 4.23 -24.06
CA TYR A 126 21.04 4.72 -24.09
C TYR A 126 20.81 5.66 -22.92
N GLU A 127 20.51 6.91 -23.24
CA GLU A 127 20.12 7.92 -22.26
C GLU A 127 18.71 8.39 -22.57
N ASN A 128 17.88 8.41 -21.53
CA ASN A 128 16.52 8.90 -21.64
C ASN A 128 16.15 9.76 -20.44
N SER A 129 15.78 11.02 -20.69
CA SER A 129 15.41 11.97 -19.64
C SER A 129 14.10 11.62 -18.93
N THR A 130 13.27 10.75 -19.53
CA THR A 130 11.96 10.33 -19.02
C THR A 130 11.93 8.92 -18.41
N ASN A 131 13.09 8.27 -18.22
CA ASN A 131 13.18 6.91 -17.68
C ASN A 131 12.31 5.88 -18.42
N PHE A 132 12.34 5.93 -19.76
CA PHE A 132 11.61 5.04 -20.63
C PHE A 132 12.57 4.24 -21.51
N LEU A 133 12.39 2.92 -21.60
CA LEU A 133 13.02 2.09 -22.62
C LEU A 133 12.06 0.99 -23.08
N SER A 134 11.90 0.85 -24.39
CA SER A 134 11.09 -0.23 -24.97
C SER A 134 11.97 -1.32 -25.57
N LYS A 135 11.65 -2.58 -25.25
CA LYS A 135 12.23 -3.77 -25.91
C LYS A 135 12.10 -3.76 -27.44
N LEU A 136 11.13 -3.02 -27.99
CA LEU A 136 10.90 -2.91 -29.44
C LEU A 136 12.03 -2.20 -30.18
N TYR A 137 12.84 -1.38 -29.49
CA TYR A 137 14.00 -0.72 -30.10
C TYR A 137 15.08 -1.71 -30.53
N PHE A 138 15.21 -2.84 -29.81
CA PHE A 138 16.26 -3.82 -30.05
C PHE A 138 15.79 -5.07 -30.82
N GLN A 139 14.55 -5.08 -31.29
CA GLN A 139 13.95 -6.25 -31.96
C GLN A 139 14.75 -6.72 -33.20
N GLU A 140 15.29 -5.81 -33.99
CA GLU A 140 16.08 -6.17 -35.18
C GLU A 140 17.49 -6.62 -34.83
N PHE A 141 18.06 -6.12 -33.73
CA PHE A 141 19.31 -6.64 -33.17
C PHE A 141 19.11 -8.07 -32.66
N GLU A 142 17.99 -8.37 -31.97
CA GLU A 142 17.66 -9.75 -31.56
C GLU A 142 17.55 -10.67 -32.79
N ARG A 143 16.85 -10.23 -33.85
CA ARG A 143 16.70 -11.00 -35.10
C ARG A 143 18.05 -11.29 -35.79
N LEU A 144 19.01 -10.38 -35.65
CA LEU A 144 20.34 -10.46 -36.26
C LEU A 144 21.44 -10.87 -35.25
N SER A 145 21.07 -11.39 -34.08
CA SER A 145 22.00 -11.81 -33.01
C SER A 145 23.00 -12.88 -33.45
N THR A 146 22.69 -13.69 -34.47
CA THR A 146 23.63 -14.66 -35.05
C THR A 146 24.66 -14.03 -35.99
N ARG A 147 24.43 -12.77 -36.41
CA ARG A 147 25.31 -12.01 -37.32
C ARG A 147 26.08 -10.91 -36.62
N LEU A 148 25.63 -10.44 -35.46
CA LEU A 148 26.20 -9.31 -34.73
C LEU A 148 26.67 -9.78 -33.36
N ASN A 149 27.83 -9.29 -32.92
CA ASN A 149 28.28 -9.48 -31.55
C ASN A 149 27.77 -8.32 -30.68
N LEU A 150 26.71 -8.57 -29.91
CA LEU A 150 26.11 -7.58 -29.00
C LEU A 150 26.87 -7.61 -27.66
N SER A 151 27.86 -6.75 -27.49
CA SER A 151 28.75 -6.77 -26.33
C SER A 151 28.15 -6.07 -25.11
N GLU A 152 27.91 -4.76 -25.22
CA GLU A 152 27.53 -3.92 -24.09
C GLU A 152 26.33 -3.01 -24.36
N LEU A 153 25.46 -2.90 -23.36
CA LEU A 153 24.39 -1.92 -23.30
C LEU A 153 24.49 -1.12 -22.00
N HIS A 154 24.68 0.19 -22.09
CA HIS A 154 24.68 1.10 -20.95
C HIS A 154 23.40 1.93 -20.97
N ILE A 155 22.61 1.87 -19.89
CA ILE A 155 21.35 2.60 -19.77
C ILE A 155 21.48 3.58 -18.62
N PHE A 156 21.30 4.86 -18.92
CA PHE A 156 21.35 5.95 -17.95
C PHE A 156 19.94 6.44 -17.64
N GLY A 157 19.53 6.28 -16.38
CA GLY A 157 18.30 6.86 -15.87
C GLY A 157 18.49 8.33 -15.44
N SER A 158 17.47 9.16 -15.65
CA SER A 158 17.38 10.49 -15.07
C SER A 158 17.01 10.40 -13.59
N GLN A 159 17.85 10.97 -12.72
CA GLN A 159 17.58 11.11 -11.29
C GLN A 159 16.54 12.21 -11.00
N GLU A 160 16.26 13.09 -11.96
CA GLU A 160 15.38 14.25 -11.79
C GLU A 160 13.88 13.91 -11.95
N THR A 161 13.56 12.72 -12.48
CA THR A 161 12.17 12.27 -12.56
C THR A 161 11.76 11.66 -11.23
N TYR A 162 11.14 12.50 -10.39
CA TYR A 162 10.59 12.22 -9.04
C TYR A 162 9.59 11.05 -8.94
N VAL A 163 9.31 10.35 -10.04
CA VAL A 163 8.29 9.32 -10.09
C VAL A 163 8.96 7.96 -10.17
N ASN A 164 8.63 7.09 -9.22
CA ASN A 164 8.95 5.65 -9.19
C ASN A 164 8.42 4.85 -10.40
N SER A 165 8.05 5.50 -11.51
CA SER A 165 7.38 4.95 -12.69
C SER A 165 8.33 4.81 -13.89
N GLY A 166 9.61 4.49 -13.67
CA GLY A 166 10.50 4.14 -14.77
C GLY A 166 9.94 2.96 -15.56
N LEU A 167 9.65 3.16 -16.85
CA LEU A 167 9.13 2.13 -17.76
C LEU A 167 10.29 1.56 -18.58
N PHE A 168 11.19 0.86 -17.91
CA PHE A 168 12.27 0.11 -18.56
C PHE A 168 11.81 -1.31 -18.85
N ASP A 169 11.66 -1.63 -20.13
CA ASP A 169 11.42 -2.98 -20.64
C ASP A 169 12.71 -3.50 -21.29
N LEU A 170 13.39 -4.41 -20.59
CA LEU A 170 14.68 -4.94 -20.98
C LEU A 170 14.57 -6.35 -21.58
N THR A 171 15.51 -6.65 -22.47
CA THR A 171 15.81 -8.01 -22.91
C THR A 171 17.31 -8.20 -22.75
N THR A 172 17.76 -9.30 -22.15
CA THR A 172 19.20 -9.61 -21.99
C THR A 172 19.83 -10.02 -23.32
N LEU A 173 19.85 -9.13 -24.31
CA LEU A 173 20.39 -9.38 -25.64
C LEU A 173 21.91 -9.20 -25.71
N PHE A 174 22.41 -8.22 -24.96
CA PHE A 174 23.83 -7.90 -24.87
C PHE A 174 24.49 -8.79 -23.81
N GLN A 175 25.75 -9.17 -24.04
CA GLN A 175 26.52 -9.97 -23.08
C GLN A 175 26.59 -9.30 -21.70
N THR A 176 26.72 -7.97 -21.68
CA THR A 176 26.70 -7.18 -20.45
C THR A 176 25.76 -5.99 -20.58
N THR A 177 24.86 -5.82 -19.62
CA THR A 177 23.97 -4.64 -19.53
C THR A 177 24.23 -3.87 -18.24
N TYR A 178 24.64 -2.61 -18.34
CA TYR A 178 24.84 -1.71 -17.21
C TYR A 178 23.61 -0.82 -17.03
N LEU A 179 23.08 -0.79 -15.81
CA LEU A 179 21.97 0.09 -15.43
C LEU A 179 22.48 1.11 -14.43
N ASP A 180 22.68 2.34 -14.90
CA ASP A 180 23.24 3.44 -14.12
C ASP A 180 22.10 4.35 -13.64
N SER A 181 21.97 4.51 -12.31
CA SER A 181 20.92 5.31 -11.64
C SER A 181 19.47 4.84 -11.88
N ILE A 182 19.24 3.53 -12.03
CA ILE A 182 17.90 2.96 -12.22
C ILE A 182 17.52 2.11 -11.01
N LEU A 183 16.47 2.53 -10.29
CA LEU A 183 15.94 1.82 -9.11
C LEU A 183 14.90 0.75 -9.47
N ASN A 184 14.15 0.96 -10.55
CA ASN A 184 12.97 0.18 -10.91
C ASN A 184 13.02 -0.27 -12.38
N ILE A 185 12.75 -1.56 -12.62
CA ILE A 185 12.52 -2.14 -13.96
C ILE A 185 11.07 -2.58 -14.07
N ASN A 186 10.41 -2.22 -15.17
CA ASN A 186 9.03 -2.65 -15.43
C ASN A 186 8.98 -4.10 -15.90
N SER A 187 9.81 -4.48 -16.87
CA SER A 187 9.91 -5.87 -17.30
C SER A 187 11.31 -6.24 -17.77
N ILE A 188 11.71 -7.50 -17.54
CA ILE A 188 12.94 -8.06 -18.07
C ILE A 188 12.68 -9.44 -18.69
N LEU A 189 13.19 -9.65 -19.90
CA LEU A 189 13.24 -10.96 -20.55
C LEU A 189 14.68 -11.49 -20.54
N ILE A 190 14.92 -12.54 -19.76
CA ILE A 190 16.18 -13.27 -19.72
C ILE A 190 16.19 -14.31 -20.84
N THR A 191 17.05 -14.09 -21.83
CA THR A 191 17.18 -14.93 -23.01
C THR A 191 18.34 -15.91 -22.95
N ASP A 192 19.38 -15.58 -22.19
CA ASP A 192 20.59 -16.37 -22.01
C ASP A 192 21.07 -16.22 -20.55
N SER A 193 21.48 -17.31 -19.93
CA SER A 193 21.98 -17.34 -18.55
C SER A 193 23.42 -16.82 -18.43
N THR A 194 24.17 -16.77 -19.54
CA THR A 194 25.55 -16.28 -19.57
C THR A 194 25.65 -14.76 -19.64
N HIS A 195 24.56 -14.08 -19.99
CA HIS A 195 24.52 -12.62 -20.06
C HIS A 195 24.34 -12.05 -18.66
N CYS A 196 25.03 -10.93 -18.37
CA CYS A 196 25.00 -10.33 -17.05
C CYS A 196 24.37 -8.93 -17.04
N ILE A 197 23.68 -8.61 -15.95
CA ILE A 197 23.18 -7.27 -15.67
C ILE A 197 23.92 -6.74 -14.45
N ILE A 198 24.48 -5.55 -14.60
CA ILE A 198 25.20 -4.83 -13.56
C ILE A 198 24.34 -3.64 -13.15
N ALA A 199 23.66 -3.77 -12.01
CA ALA A 199 22.72 -2.78 -11.51
C ALA A 199 22.80 -2.72 -9.96
N PRO A 200 23.82 -2.05 -9.39
CA PRO A 200 24.11 -2.13 -7.95
C PRO A 200 23.00 -1.54 -7.07
N VAL A 201 22.25 -0.58 -7.58
CA VAL A 201 21.22 0.18 -6.84
C VAL A 201 19.79 -0.27 -7.18
N ILE A 202 19.61 -1.30 -8.01
CA ILE A 202 18.25 -1.74 -8.38
C ILE A 202 17.54 -2.35 -7.17
N GLU A 203 16.31 -1.90 -6.92
CA GLU A 203 15.49 -2.38 -5.79
C GLU A 203 14.33 -3.24 -6.25
N ASN A 204 13.68 -2.87 -7.37
CA ASN A 204 12.42 -3.49 -7.79
C ASN A 204 12.44 -3.91 -9.26
N ILE A 205 12.09 -5.17 -9.53
CA ILE A 205 11.85 -5.69 -10.87
C ILE A 205 10.41 -6.17 -10.94
N LYS A 206 9.52 -5.48 -11.66
CA LYS A 206 8.08 -5.75 -11.61
C LYS A 206 7.69 -7.04 -12.34
N SER A 207 8.36 -7.43 -13.42
CA SER A 207 8.08 -8.68 -14.11
C SER A 207 9.35 -9.30 -14.72
N ILE A 208 9.52 -10.61 -14.54
CA ILE A 208 10.61 -11.40 -15.12
C ILE A 208 10.01 -12.46 -16.02
N SER A 209 10.48 -12.48 -17.27
CA SER A 209 10.21 -13.53 -18.25
C SER A 209 11.51 -14.25 -18.58
N ILE A 210 11.44 -15.56 -18.78
CA ILE A 210 12.61 -16.41 -18.99
C ILE A 210 12.37 -17.26 -20.24
N LYS A 211 13.36 -17.36 -21.15
CA LYS A 211 13.27 -18.29 -22.28
C LYS A 211 13.34 -19.74 -21.77
N PRO A 212 12.65 -20.72 -22.39
CA PRO A 212 12.51 -22.08 -21.85
C PRO A 212 13.82 -22.82 -21.53
N ASN A 213 14.92 -22.49 -22.21
CA ASN A 213 16.22 -23.14 -22.04
C ASN A 213 17.07 -22.56 -20.89
N VAL A 214 16.61 -21.49 -20.25
CA VAL A 214 17.33 -20.83 -19.15
C VAL A 214 16.86 -21.44 -17.83
N THR A 215 17.76 -22.16 -17.16
CA THR A 215 17.49 -22.84 -15.88
C THR A 215 18.03 -22.10 -14.66
N ASP A 216 18.83 -21.06 -14.87
CA ASP A 216 19.44 -20.25 -13.82
C ASP A 216 19.26 -18.75 -14.12
N ILE A 217 18.68 -18.03 -13.17
CA ILE A 217 18.54 -16.57 -13.19
C ILE A 217 19.44 -15.86 -12.17
N VAL A 218 20.16 -16.62 -11.34
CA VAL A 218 21.12 -16.07 -10.38
C VAL A 218 22.30 -15.47 -11.12
N THR A 219 22.85 -16.16 -12.12
CA THR A 219 24.01 -15.66 -12.87
C THR A 219 23.73 -14.31 -13.55
N PRO A 220 22.62 -14.12 -14.29
CA PRO A 220 22.29 -12.82 -14.87
C PRO A 220 22.08 -11.68 -13.88
N LEU A 221 21.62 -11.98 -12.67
CA LEU A 221 21.27 -11.00 -11.63
C LEU A 221 22.29 -10.93 -10.49
N PHE A 222 23.43 -11.61 -10.61
CA PHE A 222 24.43 -11.70 -9.55
C PHE A 222 24.96 -10.33 -9.12
N SER A 223 25.11 -9.40 -10.08
CA SER A 223 25.59 -8.03 -9.85
C SER A 223 24.48 -7.03 -9.49
N CYS A 224 23.37 -7.53 -8.91
CA CYS A 224 22.22 -6.76 -8.45
C CYS A 224 21.92 -7.01 -6.96
N PRO A 225 22.82 -6.62 -6.03
CA PRO A 225 22.73 -6.99 -4.61
C PRO A 225 21.57 -6.34 -3.84
N SER A 226 21.03 -5.22 -4.33
CA SER A 226 20.02 -4.41 -3.64
C SER A 226 18.58 -4.81 -3.96
N ILE A 227 18.37 -5.90 -4.71
CA ILE A 227 17.03 -6.36 -5.09
C ILE A 227 16.22 -6.68 -3.83
N ASN A 228 15.18 -5.89 -3.62
CA ASN A 228 14.22 -6.07 -2.54
C ASN A 228 13.00 -6.85 -3.04
N ASN A 229 12.49 -6.49 -4.23
CA ASN A 229 11.26 -7.03 -4.78
C ASN A 229 11.46 -7.59 -6.19
N LEU A 230 11.16 -8.87 -6.35
CA LEU A 230 10.92 -9.51 -7.62
C LEU A 230 9.41 -9.66 -7.76
N GLY A 231 8.80 -8.95 -8.69
CA GLY A 231 7.36 -9.03 -8.91
C GLY A 231 6.97 -10.35 -9.55
N SER A 232 6.36 -10.29 -10.72
CA SER A 232 5.78 -11.46 -11.38
C SER A 232 6.81 -12.29 -12.15
N LEU A 233 7.09 -13.50 -11.68
CA LEU A 233 7.85 -14.53 -12.38
C LEU A 233 6.93 -15.71 -12.73
N ASN A 234 6.85 -16.08 -14.01
CA ASN A 234 6.10 -17.29 -14.39
C ASN A 234 6.76 -18.54 -13.79
N PHE A 235 5.96 -19.53 -13.42
CA PHE A 235 6.51 -20.82 -12.98
C PHE A 235 7.44 -21.41 -14.05
N PRO A 236 8.68 -21.77 -13.69
CA PRO A 236 9.68 -22.28 -14.64
C PRO A 236 9.29 -23.69 -15.10
N SER A 237 8.83 -23.81 -16.33
CA SER A 237 8.50 -25.10 -16.94
C SER A 237 9.78 -25.91 -17.20
N SER A 238 9.74 -27.21 -16.94
CA SER A 238 10.92 -28.06 -17.13
C SER A 238 11.14 -28.35 -18.62
N CYS A 239 12.24 -27.87 -19.20
CA CYS A 239 12.71 -28.38 -20.50
C CYS A 239 13.57 -29.65 -20.33
N ASN A 240 14.30 -29.79 -19.21
CA ASN A 240 15.14 -30.95 -18.89
C ASN A 240 14.91 -31.38 -17.44
N SER A 241 14.76 -32.68 -17.20
CA SER A 241 14.19 -33.27 -15.99
C SER A 241 15.10 -33.34 -14.75
N GLU A 242 16.29 -32.75 -14.76
CA GLU A 242 17.32 -33.02 -13.72
C GLU A 242 17.83 -31.77 -12.97
N GLY A 243 17.45 -30.55 -13.37
CA GLY A 243 17.92 -29.31 -12.74
C GLY A 243 16.92 -28.69 -11.75
N GLN A 244 17.43 -28.08 -10.68
CA GLN A 244 16.67 -27.17 -9.82
C GLN A 244 16.71 -25.74 -10.39
N PHE A 245 15.59 -25.02 -10.31
CA PHE A 245 15.52 -23.61 -10.64
C PHE A 245 15.83 -22.77 -9.39
N ILE A 246 16.88 -21.95 -9.44
CA ILE A 246 17.36 -21.18 -8.29
C ILE A 246 16.88 -19.72 -8.39
N ILE A 247 16.24 -19.22 -7.32
CA ILE A 247 15.80 -17.84 -7.20
C ILE A 247 16.93 -17.02 -6.53
N PRO A 248 17.28 -15.82 -7.06
CA PRO A 248 18.29 -14.95 -6.46
C PRO A 248 17.80 -14.34 -5.14
N SER A 249 18.72 -13.75 -4.37
CA SER A 249 18.38 -13.11 -3.09
C SER A 249 17.39 -11.96 -3.29
N CYS A 250 16.26 -12.00 -2.59
CA CYS A 250 15.29 -10.91 -2.50
C CYS A 250 14.47 -11.04 -1.20
N ASN A 251 13.72 -9.99 -0.85
CA ASN A 251 12.77 -10.09 0.26
C ASN A 251 11.43 -10.63 -0.22
N ASN A 252 10.95 -10.17 -1.37
CA ASN A 252 9.62 -10.50 -1.89
C ASN A 252 9.71 -11.10 -3.29
N ILE A 253 8.93 -12.15 -3.55
CA ILE A 253 8.75 -12.74 -4.88
C ILE A 253 7.31 -13.17 -5.17
N SER A 254 6.85 -13.06 -6.42
CA SER A 254 5.60 -13.65 -6.89
C SER A 254 5.85 -14.69 -7.99
N LEU A 255 5.37 -15.92 -7.79
CA LEU A 255 5.33 -16.99 -8.78
C LEU A 255 3.91 -17.11 -9.35
N ILE A 256 3.76 -16.92 -10.65
CA ILE A 256 2.45 -16.79 -11.30
C ILE A 256 2.22 -17.81 -12.42
N ASN A 257 0.96 -18.04 -12.76
CA ASN A 257 0.50 -18.92 -13.85
C ASN A 257 0.85 -20.40 -13.64
N TYR A 258 0.57 -20.94 -12.45
CA TYR A 258 0.68 -22.37 -12.18
C TYR A 258 -0.43 -23.18 -12.85
N HIS A 259 -0.08 -24.31 -13.48
CA HIS A 259 -1.03 -25.23 -14.11
C HIS A 259 -0.74 -26.68 -13.69
N SER A 260 -1.71 -27.38 -13.12
CA SER A 260 -1.49 -28.73 -12.56
C SER A 260 -1.11 -29.79 -13.61
N GLY A 261 -1.37 -29.54 -14.89
CA GLY A 261 -0.98 -30.40 -16.02
C GLY A 261 0.46 -30.21 -16.51
N VAL A 262 1.18 -29.20 -16.02
CA VAL A 262 2.54 -28.88 -16.45
C VAL A 262 3.56 -29.45 -15.47
N LYS A 263 4.63 -30.05 -16.00
CA LYS A 263 5.77 -30.46 -15.18
C LYS A 263 6.68 -29.25 -14.94
N TYR A 264 6.82 -28.88 -13.68
CA TYR A 264 7.72 -27.81 -13.24
C TYR A 264 9.00 -28.38 -12.63
N SER A 265 10.10 -27.64 -12.78
CA SER A 265 11.35 -27.96 -12.10
C SER A 265 11.23 -27.64 -10.60
N PRO A 266 11.93 -28.37 -9.71
CA PRO A 266 12.01 -28.00 -8.30
C PRO A 266 12.55 -26.58 -8.15
N ILE A 267 11.94 -25.78 -7.28
CA ILE A 267 12.28 -24.37 -7.07
C ILE A 267 13.03 -24.22 -5.76
N ASN A 268 14.22 -23.65 -5.82
CA ASN A 268 15.06 -23.32 -4.67
C ASN A 268 15.00 -21.82 -4.39
N GLY A 269 14.28 -21.44 -3.34
CA GLY A 269 14.11 -20.07 -2.86
C GLY A 269 14.73 -19.82 -1.49
N VAL A 270 15.82 -20.52 -1.12
CA VAL A 270 16.49 -20.36 0.19
C VAL A 270 16.91 -18.92 0.48
N LEU A 271 17.20 -18.13 -0.55
CA LEU A 271 17.63 -16.73 -0.41
C LEU A 271 16.46 -15.73 -0.32
N VAL A 272 15.20 -16.19 -0.40
CA VAL A 272 14.00 -15.36 -0.23
C VAL A 272 13.65 -15.24 1.25
N ARG A 273 13.50 -14.01 1.75
CA ARG A 273 13.49 -13.75 3.20
C ARG A 273 12.14 -13.36 3.81
N ASN A 274 11.25 -12.78 3.04
CA ASN A 274 10.05 -12.15 3.60
C ASN A 274 8.76 -12.75 3.04
N LYS A 275 8.44 -12.49 1.76
CA LYS A 275 7.12 -12.81 1.19
C LYS A 275 7.19 -13.60 -0.12
N LEU A 276 6.32 -14.59 -0.25
CA LEU A 276 6.10 -15.37 -1.47
C LEU A 276 4.61 -15.27 -1.82
N ILE A 277 4.31 -14.82 -3.04
CA ILE A 277 2.95 -14.85 -3.58
C ILE A 277 2.87 -15.97 -4.61
N LEU A 278 1.95 -16.90 -4.44
CA LEU A 278 1.67 -17.96 -5.40
C LEU A 278 0.33 -17.68 -6.09
N SER A 279 0.34 -17.62 -7.41
CA SER A 279 -0.90 -17.54 -8.19
C SER A 279 -1.05 -18.68 -9.17
N GLU A 280 -2.28 -19.15 -9.29
CA GLU A 280 -2.65 -20.15 -10.27
C GLU A 280 -2.84 -19.54 -11.67
N GLY A 281 -2.78 -20.39 -12.69
CA GLY A 281 -3.14 -20.04 -14.04
C GLY A 281 -4.66 -20.05 -14.23
N MET A 282 -5.12 -19.43 -15.31
CA MET A 282 -6.56 -19.38 -15.62
C MET A 282 -7.15 -20.80 -15.73
N LEU A 283 -8.34 -20.99 -15.15
CA LEU A 283 -9.14 -22.22 -15.18
C LEU A 283 -8.64 -23.38 -14.29
N GLU A 284 -7.65 -23.14 -13.44
CA GLU A 284 -7.30 -24.09 -12.37
C GLU A 284 -8.35 -24.01 -11.24
N TYR A 285 -8.64 -25.13 -10.58
CA TYR A 285 -9.67 -25.20 -9.52
C TYR A 285 -9.12 -25.71 -8.19
N ASP A 286 -8.19 -26.66 -8.21
CA ASP A 286 -7.54 -27.21 -7.01
C ASP A 286 -6.02 -27.33 -7.26
N PRO A 287 -5.28 -26.20 -7.27
CA PRO A 287 -3.87 -26.20 -7.63
C PRO A 287 -3.06 -27.00 -6.61
N THR A 288 -2.20 -27.89 -7.11
CA THR A 288 -1.26 -28.66 -6.27
C THR A 288 0.16 -28.18 -6.52
N PHE A 289 0.66 -27.24 -5.72
CA PHE A 289 2.04 -26.76 -5.80
C PHE A 289 3.02 -27.83 -5.30
N ARG A 290 4.09 -28.07 -6.07
CA ARG A 290 5.07 -29.12 -5.76
C ARG A 290 6.50 -28.60 -5.74
N TYR A 291 7.35 -29.23 -4.93
CA TYR A 291 8.80 -29.03 -4.94
C TYR A 291 9.26 -27.58 -4.70
N LEU A 292 8.61 -26.87 -3.77
CA LEU A 292 8.97 -25.49 -3.40
C LEU A 292 9.82 -25.47 -2.14
N ASN A 293 11.09 -25.07 -2.24
CA ASN A 293 12.00 -24.99 -1.10
C ASN A 293 12.24 -23.53 -0.67
N PHE A 294 11.55 -23.08 0.40
CA PHE A 294 11.58 -21.70 0.92
C PHE A 294 11.68 -21.67 2.46
N PRO A 295 12.78 -22.16 3.05
CA PRO A 295 12.89 -22.36 4.50
C PRO A 295 12.95 -21.04 5.29
N ASN A 296 13.42 -19.95 4.68
CA ASN A 296 13.58 -18.64 5.32
C ASN A 296 12.38 -17.71 5.12
N LEU A 297 11.31 -18.19 4.50
CA LEU A 297 10.11 -17.41 4.20
C LEU A 297 9.32 -17.09 5.47
N ARG A 298 8.84 -15.85 5.62
CA ARG A 298 8.00 -15.43 6.76
C ARG A 298 6.51 -15.34 6.43
N GLU A 299 6.16 -14.91 5.22
CA GLU A 299 4.79 -14.71 4.74
C GLU A 299 4.55 -15.45 3.41
N LEU A 300 3.49 -16.25 3.36
CA LEU A 300 3.00 -16.91 2.15
C LEU A 300 1.62 -16.35 1.82
N GLU A 301 1.43 -15.90 0.58
CA GLU A 301 0.16 -15.41 0.08
C GLU A 301 -0.29 -16.20 -1.15
N LEU A 302 -1.55 -16.61 -1.15
CA LEU A 302 -2.18 -17.31 -2.26
C LEU A 302 -3.11 -16.34 -2.98
N ASP A 303 -2.87 -16.12 -4.26
CA ASP A 303 -3.74 -15.32 -5.13
C ASP A 303 -4.55 -16.28 -6.01
N VAL A 304 -5.68 -16.72 -5.45
CA VAL A 304 -6.47 -17.85 -5.94
C VAL A 304 -7.78 -17.34 -6.55
N GLY A 305 -7.67 -16.56 -7.63
CA GLY A 305 -8.78 -16.16 -8.48
C GLY A 305 -10.04 -15.63 -7.76
N THR A 306 -11.21 -15.84 -8.36
CA THR A 306 -12.51 -15.42 -7.81
C THR A 306 -13.40 -16.59 -7.38
N THR A 307 -12.91 -17.82 -7.53
CA THR A 307 -13.65 -19.04 -7.22
C THR A 307 -13.58 -19.33 -5.73
N PRO A 308 -14.71 -19.30 -5.01
CA PRO A 308 -14.72 -19.65 -3.59
C PRO A 308 -14.42 -21.15 -3.40
N ASN A 309 -13.77 -21.49 -2.28
CA ASN A 309 -13.59 -22.86 -1.78
C ASN A 309 -12.65 -23.75 -2.60
N GLN A 310 -11.70 -23.16 -3.32
CA GLN A 310 -10.64 -23.96 -3.93
C GLN A 310 -9.78 -24.64 -2.86
N THR A 311 -9.41 -25.90 -3.09
CA THR A 311 -8.49 -26.64 -2.23
C THR A 311 -7.07 -26.58 -2.81
N VAL A 312 -6.21 -25.82 -2.15
CA VAL A 312 -4.80 -25.66 -2.56
C VAL A 312 -3.95 -26.68 -1.81
N ARG A 313 -3.15 -27.46 -2.54
CA ARG A 313 -2.29 -28.50 -1.95
C ARG A 313 -0.81 -28.17 -2.07
N PHE A 314 -0.04 -28.57 -1.06
CA PHE A 314 1.41 -28.51 -1.08
C PHE A 314 2.01 -29.92 -0.99
N GLN A 315 2.88 -30.27 -1.93
CA GLN A 315 3.55 -31.56 -1.95
C GLN A 315 5.06 -31.37 -2.06
N GLN A 316 5.80 -31.94 -1.09
CA GLN A 316 7.26 -31.85 -1.04
C GLN A 316 7.74 -30.39 -1.07
N CYS A 317 7.08 -29.54 -0.28
CA CYS A 317 7.48 -28.15 -0.05
C CYS A 317 8.18 -28.01 1.30
N GLU A 318 9.00 -26.97 1.47
CA GLU A 318 9.70 -26.66 2.72
C GLU A 318 9.47 -25.19 3.11
N PHE A 319 8.81 -24.94 4.24
CA PHE A 319 8.36 -23.63 4.72
C PHE A 319 8.67 -23.42 6.22
N GLN A 320 9.87 -23.83 6.65
CA GLN A 320 10.23 -23.97 8.08
C GLN A 320 9.94 -22.74 8.96
N ASN A 321 10.22 -21.53 8.46
CA ASN A 321 10.05 -20.27 9.20
C ASN A 321 8.76 -19.51 8.87
N LEU A 322 7.79 -20.15 8.18
CA LEU A 322 6.55 -19.50 7.77
C LEU A 322 5.68 -19.18 9.00
N GLN A 323 5.39 -17.89 9.21
CA GLN A 323 4.60 -17.37 10.33
C GLN A 323 3.24 -16.82 9.90
N ILE A 324 3.20 -16.14 8.75
CA ILE A 324 1.99 -15.49 8.22
C ILE A 324 1.51 -16.27 6.99
N LEU A 325 0.26 -16.71 7.01
CA LEU A 325 -0.37 -17.36 5.88
C LEU A 325 -1.58 -16.53 5.43
N ASN A 326 -1.58 -16.08 4.19
CA ASN A 326 -2.73 -15.49 3.51
C ASN A 326 -3.28 -16.51 2.50
N VAL A 327 -4.42 -17.12 2.81
CA VAL A 327 -5.06 -18.13 1.95
C VAL A 327 -6.09 -17.55 0.98
N ASP A 328 -6.32 -16.24 1.03
CA ASP A 328 -7.42 -15.58 0.32
C ASP A 328 -8.76 -16.35 0.51
N SER A 329 -9.44 -16.78 -0.56
CA SER A 329 -10.67 -17.59 -0.46
C SER A 329 -10.46 -19.11 -0.50
N SER A 330 -9.22 -19.59 -0.38
CA SER A 330 -8.88 -21.01 -0.52
C SER A 330 -8.81 -21.76 0.80
N ILE A 331 -8.77 -23.09 0.72
CA ILE A 331 -8.55 -24.01 1.84
C ILE A 331 -7.24 -24.77 1.58
N VAL A 332 -6.33 -24.74 2.55
CA VAL A 332 -5.06 -25.49 2.50
C VAL A 332 -5.10 -26.60 3.55
N PRO A 333 -5.00 -27.90 3.19
CA PRO A 333 -4.96 -28.96 4.17
C PRO A 333 -3.85 -28.73 5.21
N TRP A 334 -4.21 -28.68 6.51
CA TRP A 334 -3.23 -28.42 7.57
C TRP A 334 -2.07 -29.42 7.59
N ARG A 335 -2.34 -30.67 7.21
CA ARG A 335 -1.33 -31.72 7.07
C ARG A 335 -0.24 -31.34 6.06
N ASP A 336 -0.60 -30.71 4.94
CA ASP A 336 0.36 -30.31 3.91
C ASP A 336 1.31 -29.22 4.47
N LEU A 337 0.79 -28.30 5.31
CA LEU A 337 1.59 -27.27 6.00
C LEU A 337 2.48 -27.85 7.12
N ILE A 338 1.97 -28.80 7.91
CA ILE A 338 2.77 -29.52 8.91
C ILE A 338 3.91 -30.28 8.23
N MET A 339 3.62 -30.97 7.12
CA MET A 339 4.64 -31.72 6.36
C MET A 339 5.69 -30.80 5.75
N ALA A 340 5.34 -29.54 5.44
CA ALA A 340 6.28 -28.53 5.00
C ALA A 340 7.12 -27.91 6.14
N GLY A 341 6.81 -28.21 7.41
CA GLY A 341 7.51 -27.70 8.59
C GLY A 341 7.10 -26.29 9.02
N SER A 342 5.94 -25.79 8.58
CA SER A 342 5.46 -24.43 8.88
C SER A 342 5.08 -24.22 10.36
N HIS A 343 5.17 -22.98 10.85
CA HIS A 343 4.80 -22.57 12.21
C HIS A 343 3.94 -21.30 12.19
N ILE A 344 2.66 -21.46 11.83
CA ILE A 344 1.76 -20.32 11.55
C ILE A 344 1.26 -19.69 12.86
N ASN A 345 1.43 -18.37 12.99
CA ASN A 345 0.90 -17.57 14.10
C ASN A 345 -0.14 -16.52 13.64
N THR A 346 -0.19 -16.21 12.34
CA THR A 346 -1.06 -15.19 11.77
C THR A 346 -1.72 -15.74 10.53
N LEU A 347 -3.05 -15.66 10.48
CA LEU A 347 -3.84 -16.13 9.35
C LEU A 347 -4.63 -14.98 8.73
N LYS A 348 -4.56 -14.83 7.41
CA LYS A 348 -5.38 -13.90 6.63
C LYS A 348 -6.22 -14.68 5.64
N LEU A 349 -7.51 -14.39 5.57
CA LEU A 349 -8.42 -15.11 4.69
C LEU A 349 -9.69 -14.32 4.37
N LYS A 350 -10.37 -14.72 3.31
CA LYS A 350 -11.74 -14.33 3.00
C LYS A 350 -12.66 -15.51 3.31
N LEU A 351 -13.64 -15.29 4.18
CA LEU A 351 -14.57 -16.32 4.63
C LEU A 351 -15.85 -16.33 3.78
N TYR A 352 -16.08 -17.42 3.05
CA TYR A 352 -17.19 -17.66 2.13
C TYR A 352 -17.82 -19.05 2.26
N SER A 353 -17.44 -19.90 3.21
CA SER A 353 -18.08 -21.21 3.35
C SER A 353 -18.01 -21.83 4.73
N PHE A 354 -18.93 -22.77 4.95
CA PHE A 354 -18.92 -23.67 6.08
C PHE A 354 -17.65 -24.54 6.12
N ASP A 355 -17.15 -24.97 4.95
CA ASP A 355 -15.95 -25.81 4.87
C ASP A 355 -14.71 -25.09 5.39
N GLN A 356 -14.61 -23.77 5.17
CA GLN A 356 -13.54 -22.96 5.76
C GLN A 356 -13.63 -22.87 7.28
N ILE A 357 -14.83 -22.78 7.86
CA ILE A 357 -15.01 -22.80 9.33
C ILE A 357 -14.65 -24.16 9.90
N LYS A 358 -15.08 -25.24 9.26
CA LYS A 358 -14.70 -26.60 9.66
C LYS A 358 -13.18 -26.76 9.60
N TRP A 359 -12.56 -26.25 8.54
CA TRP A 359 -11.11 -26.21 8.40
C TRP A 359 -10.45 -25.42 9.54
N LEU A 360 -10.94 -24.23 9.90
CA LEU A 360 -10.43 -23.45 11.04
C LEU A 360 -10.57 -24.20 12.39
N ASN A 361 -11.68 -24.90 12.62
CA ASN A 361 -11.88 -25.74 13.81
C ASN A 361 -10.90 -26.90 13.90
N GLU A 362 -10.39 -27.39 12.77
CA GLU A 362 -9.39 -28.46 12.69
C GLU A 362 -7.95 -27.93 12.72
N CYS A 363 -7.75 -26.63 13.00
CA CYS A 363 -6.42 -26.02 12.98
C CYS A 363 -5.51 -26.61 14.08
N PRO A 364 -4.34 -27.17 13.73
CA PRO A 364 -3.40 -27.72 14.70
C PRO A 364 -2.42 -26.66 15.23
N PHE A 365 -2.42 -25.44 14.68
CA PHE A 365 -1.50 -24.37 15.05
C PHE A 365 -2.12 -23.49 16.13
N ARG A 366 -1.25 -22.91 16.96
CA ARG A 366 -1.65 -21.83 17.88
C ARG A 366 -1.57 -20.51 17.14
N ILE A 367 -2.71 -20.03 16.64
CA ILE A 367 -2.80 -18.78 15.88
C ILE A 367 -3.09 -17.64 16.86
N ASP A 368 -2.22 -16.62 16.89
CA ASP A 368 -2.42 -15.44 17.73
C ASP A 368 -3.29 -14.39 17.03
N ASN A 369 -3.16 -14.26 15.71
CA ASN A 369 -3.80 -13.21 14.91
C ASN A 369 -4.62 -13.79 13.75
N ILE A 370 -5.86 -13.35 13.60
CA ILE A 370 -6.70 -13.66 12.44
C ILE A 370 -7.19 -12.37 11.77
N GLU A 371 -7.08 -12.30 10.45
CA GLU A 371 -7.53 -11.17 9.63
C GLU A 371 -8.52 -11.64 8.57
N ILE A 372 -9.75 -11.15 8.67
CA ILE A 372 -10.80 -11.34 7.67
C ILE A 372 -10.71 -10.21 6.65
N LEU A 373 -10.33 -10.60 5.44
CA LEU A 373 -10.06 -9.71 4.32
C LEU A 373 -11.34 -9.29 3.59
N PRO A 374 -11.37 -8.09 2.98
CA PRO A 374 -12.51 -7.59 2.21
C PRO A 374 -12.84 -8.47 1.00
N SER A 375 -14.10 -8.43 0.57
CA SER A 375 -14.68 -9.24 -0.49
C SER A 375 -14.86 -8.41 -1.76
N LYS A 376 -14.09 -8.72 -2.82
CA LYS A 376 -14.25 -8.07 -4.13
C LYS A 376 -15.57 -8.42 -4.85
N ASN A 377 -16.27 -9.45 -4.38
CA ASN A 377 -17.51 -9.93 -4.99
C ASN A 377 -18.73 -9.44 -4.21
N SER A 378 -19.57 -8.63 -4.86
CA SER A 378 -20.85 -8.16 -4.33
C SER A 378 -21.95 -9.23 -4.27
N ASN A 379 -21.72 -10.39 -4.92
CA ASN A 379 -22.64 -11.52 -4.87
C ASN A 379 -22.43 -12.27 -3.56
N ILE A 380 -23.29 -11.95 -2.60
CA ILE A 380 -23.29 -12.55 -1.28
C ILE A 380 -23.89 -13.97 -1.38
N PRO A 381 -23.11 -15.04 -1.16
CA PRO A 381 -23.71 -16.35 -0.94
C PRO A 381 -24.53 -16.32 0.35
N ASN A 382 -25.75 -16.84 0.29
CA ASN A 382 -26.58 -17.04 1.46
C ASN A 382 -26.03 -18.22 2.28
N ILE A 383 -25.24 -17.95 3.32
CA ILE A 383 -24.62 -18.98 4.16
C ILE A 383 -25.09 -18.84 5.59
N LEU A 384 -25.77 -19.87 6.08
CA LEU A 384 -26.08 -20.03 7.49
C LEU A 384 -24.88 -20.72 8.15
N PHE A 385 -24.29 -20.04 9.13
CA PHE A 385 -23.17 -20.57 9.89
C PHE A 385 -23.66 -21.30 11.16
N PRO A 386 -22.95 -22.33 11.62
CA PRO A 386 -23.28 -23.03 12.86
C PRO A 386 -23.07 -22.10 14.05
N LYS A 387 -23.94 -22.20 15.07
CA LYS A 387 -23.94 -21.34 16.27
C LYS A 387 -22.77 -21.54 17.24
N THR A 388 -21.83 -22.45 16.96
CA THR A 388 -20.72 -22.74 17.87
C THR A 388 -19.43 -22.96 17.09
N CYS A 389 -18.44 -22.12 17.35
CA CYS A 389 -17.17 -22.06 16.66
C CYS A 389 -16.01 -22.09 17.66
N SER A 390 -15.59 -23.31 18.05
CA SER A 390 -14.55 -23.52 19.07
C SER A 390 -13.18 -22.96 18.72
N PHE A 391 -12.90 -22.70 17.42
CA PHE A 391 -11.61 -22.14 17.01
C PHE A 391 -11.34 -20.76 17.62
N LEU A 392 -12.40 -20.00 17.96
CA LEU A 392 -12.29 -18.60 18.40
C LEU A 392 -11.59 -18.43 19.74
N GLU A 393 -11.67 -19.41 20.65
CA GLU A 393 -11.00 -19.35 21.96
C GLU A 393 -9.46 -19.28 21.86
N THR A 394 -8.90 -19.64 20.70
CA THR A 394 -7.44 -19.74 20.52
C THR A 394 -6.77 -18.43 20.10
N PHE A 395 -7.52 -17.47 19.53
CA PHE A 395 -6.94 -16.23 19.02
C PHE A 395 -6.80 -15.16 20.10
N ASN A 396 -5.83 -14.28 19.96
CA ASN A 396 -5.67 -13.11 20.82
C ASN A 396 -6.17 -11.84 20.12
N ASN A 397 -5.90 -11.72 18.82
CA ASN A 397 -6.27 -10.55 18.01
C ASN A 397 -7.10 -10.98 16.80
N ILE A 398 -8.31 -10.45 16.70
CA ILE A 398 -9.23 -10.68 15.61
C ILE A 398 -9.39 -9.37 14.86
N THR A 399 -9.14 -9.36 13.56
CA THR A 399 -9.33 -8.20 12.70
C THR A 399 -10.30 -8.51 11.59
N VAL A 400 -11.32 -7.67 11.39
CA VAL A 400 -12.38 -7.86 10.39
C VAL A 400 -12.50 -6.60 9.56
N ASN A 401 -12.25 -6.73 8.26
CA ASN A 401 -12.50 -5.68 7.29
C ASN A 401 -13.87 -5.92 6.63
N ALA A 402 -14.89 -5.23 7.13
CA ALA A 402 -16.27 -5.40 6.72
C ALA A 402 -16.63 -4.47 5.55
N ASP A 403 -16.88 -5.06 4.39
CA ASP A 403 -17.31 -4.38 3.17
C ASP A 403 -18.62 -4.90 2.55
N SER A 404 -19.18 -5.98 3.12
CA SER A 404 -20.37 -6.64 2.61
C SER A 404 -21.29 -7.12 3.74
N LEU A 405 -22.54 -7.43 3.42
CA LEU A 405 -23.47 -8.02 4.39
C LEU A 405 -23.04 -9.42 4.85
N LEU A 406 -22.22 -10.11 4.04
CA LEU A 406 -21.62 -11.37 4.46
C LEU A 406 -20.67 -11.15 5.64
N HIS A 407 -19.80 -10.15 5.56
CA HIS A 407 -18.91 -9.81 6.66
C HIS A 407 -19.66 -9.37 7.91
N TYR A 408 -20.80 -8.70 7.72
CA TYR A 408 -21.70 -8.37 8.82
C TYR A 408 -22.26 -9.61 9.51
N ASN A 409 -22.80 -10.55 8.73
CA ASN A 409 -23.32 -11.83 9.22
C ASN A 409 -22.23 -12.66 9.92
N ILE A 410 -21.04 -12.74 9.33
CA ILE A 410 -19.86 -13.41 9.89
C ILE A 410 -19.47 -12.76 11.23
N LEU A 411 -19.40 -11.43 11.30
CA LEU A 411 -19.06 -10.76 12.54
C LEU A 411 -20.11 -11.04 13.63
N GLN A 412 -21.39 -10.84 13.32
CA GLN A 412 -22.47 -10.93 14.31
C GLN A 412 -22.72 -12.36 14.80
N ASN A 413 -22.75 -13.34 13.91
CA ASN A 413 -23.22 -14.69 14.20
C ASN A 413 -22.10 -15.73 14.38
N ILE A 414 -20.84 -15.34 14.14
CA ILE A 414 -19.68 -16.22 14.35
C ILE A 414 -18.74 -15.61 15.38
N PHE A 415 -18.24 -14.41 15.11
CA PHE A 415 -17.20 -13.83 15.96
C PHE A 415 -17.73 -13.30 17.28
N LEU A 416 -18.82 -12.53 17.26
CA LEU A 416 -19.33 -11.87 18.47
C LEU A 416 -20.04 -12.83 19.43
N ASP A 417 -20.61 -13.94 18.96
CA ASP A 417 -21.28 -14.92 19.83
C ASP A 417 -20.28 -15.71 20.71
N ASP A 418 -19.05 -15.93 20.23
CA ASP A 418 -18.05 -16.82 20.84
C ASP A 418 -16.75 -16.09 21.25
N ILE A 419 -16.74 -14.75 21.30
CA ILE A 419 -15.53 -13.97 21.63
C ILE A 419 -15.16 -14.11 23.11
N CYS A 420 -13.88 -14.34 23.40
CA CYS A 420 -13.39 -14.41 24.77
C CYS A 420 -13.09 -13.01 25.32
N ILE A 421 -13.34 -12.81 26.62
CA ILE A 421 -13.17 -11.55 27.34
C ILE A 421 -11.78 -10.90 27.10
N ASN A 422 -10.72 -11.70 27.02
CA ASN A 422 -9.33 -11.22 26.94
C ASN A 422 -8.86 -10.86 25.52
N GLN A 423 -9.72 -10.95 24.50
CA GLN A 423 -9.33 -10.75 23.11
C GLN A 423 -9.34 -9.28 22.70
N THR A 424 -8.57 -8.95 21.65
CA THR A 424 -8.65 -7.66 20.96
C THR A 424 -9.40 -7.81 19.66
N LEU A 425 -10.45 -7.01 19.44
CA LEU A 425 -11.21 -6.97 18.19
C LEU A 425 -10.92 -5.67 17.43
N GLY A 426 -10.41 -5.77 16.21
CA GLY A 426 -10.27 -4.68 15.26
C GLY A 426 -11.30 -4.76 14.16
N LEU A 427 -12.12 -3.73 13.99
CA LEU A 427 -13.17 -3.64 12.98
C LEU A 427 -12.89 -2.47 12.04
N THR A 428 -12.74 -2.75 10.75
CA THR A 428 -12.64 -1.73 9.69
C THR A 428 -13.91 -1.78 8.86
N ILE A 429 -14.59 -0.65 8.69
CA ILE A 429 -15.92 -0.61 8.08
C ILE A 429 -15.91 0.24 6.82
N HIS A 430 -16.32 -0.36 5.69
CA HIS A 430 -16.55 0.33 4.42
C HIS A 430 -18.02 0.78 4.34
N GLN A 431 -18.32 1.93 4.93
CA GLN A 431 -19.69 2.44 5.14
C GLN A 431 -20.53 2.52 3.84
N LYS A 432 -19.94 2.98 2.74
CA LYS A 432 -20.61 3.09 1.44
C LYS A 432 -21.07 1.73 0.92
N GLU A 433 -20.19 0.74 0.99
CA GLU A 433 -20.46 -0.59 0.43
C GLU A 433 -21.54 -1.31 1.26
N ILE A 434 -21.46 -1.24 2.59
CA ILE A 434 -22.48 -1.81 3.47
C ILE A 434 -23.84 -1.13 3.27
N SER A 435 -23.90 0.21 3.30
CA SER A 435 -25.18 0.94 3.15
C SER A 435 -25.83 0.71 1.78
N THR A 436 -25.04 0.64 0.70
CA THR A 436 -25.56 0.26 -0.62
C THR A 436 -26.04 -1.20 -0.66
N ALA A 437 -25.32 -2.12 -0.03
CA ALA A 437 -25.70 -3.52 0.03
C ALA A 437 -27.01 -3.76 0.81
N ILE A 438 -27.23 -3.04 1.93
CA ILE A 438 -28.49 -3.06 2.71
C ILE A 438 -29.66 -2.60 1.82
N LYS A 439 -29.50 -1.46 1.14
CA LYS A 439 -30.54 -0.90 0.25
C LYS A 439 -30.88 -1.83 -0.91
N GLN A 440 -29.89 -2.53 -1.46
CA GLN A 440 -30.07 -3.45 -2.58
C GLN A 440 -30.67 -4.80 -2.15
N ASN A 441 -30.52 -5.21 -0.89
CA ASN A 441 -30.94 -6.52 -0.38
C ASN A 441 -31.79 -6.42 0.90
N PRO A 442 -33.00 -5.83 0.84
CA PRO A 442 -33.83 -5.55 2.02
C PRO A 442 -34.28 -6.82 2.78
N ASN A 443 -34.32 -7.97 2.11
CA ASN A 443 -34.69 -9.25 2.73
C ASN A 443 -33.49 -9.98 3.37
N TYR A 444 -32.26 -9.50 3.20
CA TYR A 444 -31.08 -10.18 3.73
C TYR A 444 -31.03 -10.11 5.27
N SER A 445 -31.46 -8.99 5.85
CA SER A 445 -31.51 -8.80 7.30
C SER A 445 -32.46 -9.77 7.99
N SER A 446 -33.63 -10.02 7.40
CA SER A 446 -34.63 -10.94 7.95
C SER A 446 -34.23 -12.41 7.81
N ILE A 447 -33.44 -12.77 6.79
CA ILE A 447 -32.94 -14.14 6.59
C ILE A 447 -31.87 -14.51 7.63
N TYR A 448 -31.06 -13.54 8.07
CA TYR A 448 -29.90 -13.76 8.95
C TYR A 448 -30.09 -13.25 10.38
N GLU A 449 -31.33 -12.93 10.77
CA GLU A 449 -31.66 -12.34 12.08
C GLU A 449 -30.80 -11.11 12.42
N LEU A 450 -30.35 -10.36 11.39
CA LEU A 450 -29.54 -9.18 11.61
C LEU A 450 -30.44 -8.07 12.14
N SER A 451 -30.04 -7.44 13.24
CA SER A 451 -30.68 -6.26 13.81
C SER A 451 -30.51 -5.05 12.87
N VAL A 452 -31.28 -5.00 11.80
CA VAL A 452 -31.44 -3.83 10.95
C VAL A 452 -32.71 -3.12 11.41
N THR A 453 -32.56 -1.89 11.90
CA THR A 453 -33.71 -1.05 12.26
C THR A 453 -34.42 -0.59 10.99
N ASP A 454 -35.71 -0.22 11.11
CA ASP A 454 -36.56 0.29 10.01
C ASP A 454 -35.95 1.49 9.24
N SER A 455 -34.85 2.08 9.74
CA SER A 455 -34.12 3.23 9.22
C SER A 455 -32.95 2.93 8.27
N SER A 456 -32.72 1.68 7.85
CA SER A 456 -31.56 1.27 7.04
C SER A 456 -30.19 1.41 7.72
N ASP A 457 -30.18 1.45 9.06
CA ASP A 457 -28.97 1.47 9.87
C ASP A 457 -28.56 0.04 10.28
N ALA A 458 -27.28 -0.27 10.14
CA ALA A 458 -26.69 -1.52 10.63
C ALA A 458 -26.42 -1.43 12.15
N THR A 459 -26.90 -2.39 12.95
CA THR A 459 -26.71 -2.40 14.42
C THR A 459 -25.88 -3.60 14.88
N PHE A 460 -24.61 -3.37 15.21
CA PHE A 460 -23.73 -4.42 15.75
C PHE A 460 -23.94 -4.58 17.26
N SER A 461 -24.29 -5.79 17.69
CA SER A 461 -24.41 -6.11 19.12
C SER A 461 -23.10 -6.71 19.62
N ILE A 462 -22.29 -5.92 20.32
CA ILE A 462 -20.95 -6.29 20.78
C ILE A 462 -21.03 -6.70 22.27
N PRO A 463 -20.58 -7.91 22.66
CA PRO A 463 -20.45 -8.31 24.07
C PRO A 463 -19.26 -7.61 24.74
N TYR A 464 -18.97 -7.92 26.00
CA TYR A 464 -17.78 -7.36 26.64
C TYR A 464 -16.48 -7.91 26.00
N ILE A 465 -15.59 -6.99 25.61
CA ILE A 465 -14.27 -7.27 25.03
C ILE A 465 -13.25 -6.35 25.69
N HIS A 466 -12.08 -6.85 26.08
CA HIS A 466 -11.05 -6.04 26.73
C HIS A 466 -10.60 -4.84 25.87
N HIS A 467 -10.30 -5.06 24.59
CA HIS A 467 -9.86 -4.00 23.67
C HIS A 467 -10.63 -4.05 22.35
N LEU A 468 -11.37 -2.98 22.06
CA LEU A 468 -12.13 -2.81 20.83
C LEU A 468 -11.55 -1.66 20.01
N LYS A 469 -11.14 -1.95 18.77
CA LYS A 469 -10.70 -0.96 17.80
C LYS A 469 -11.68 -0.88 16.64
N ILE A 470 -12.15 0.31 16.31
CA ILE A 470 -13.07 0.56 15.20
C ILE A 470 -12.48 1.65 14.30
N SER A 471 -12.48 1.41 13.00
CA SER A 471 -12.08 2.40 12.00
C SER A 471 -13.07 2.41 10.85
N LEU A 472 -13.29 3.61 10.28
CA LEU A 472 -14.26 3.80 9.22
C LEU A 472 -13.58 4.44 8.02
N ILE A 473 -13.76 3.83 6.85
CA ILE A 473 -13.29 4.37 5.57
C ILE A 473 -14.45 5.16 4.97
N PRO A 474 -14.41 6.51 5.04
CA PRO A 474 -15.52 7.35 4.63
C PRO A 474 -15.65 7.41 3.11
N GLU A 475 -16.83 7.83 2.65
CA GLU A 475 -17.02 8.24 1.27
C GLU A 475 -16.09 9.41 0.95
N GLN A 476 -15.27 9.29 -0.10
CA GLN A 476 -14.67 10.46 -0.72
C GLN A 476 -15.81 11.27 -1.33
N ILE A 477 -16.45 12.12 -0.53
CA ILE A 477 -17.36 13.13 -1.03
C ILE A 477 -16.47 14.11 -1.80
N PRO A 478 -16.58 14.24 -3.13
CA PRO A 478 -15.98 15.38 -3.80
C PRO A 478 -16.60 16.61 -3.17
N ALA A 479 -15.76 17.44 -2.52
CA ALA A 479 -16.18 18.64 -1.81
C ALA A 479 -17.24 19.38 -2.64
N SER A 480 -18.47 19.43 -2.11
CA SER A 480 -19.50 20.21 -2.78
C SER A 480 -19.15 21.69 -2.62
N PRO A 481 -19.38 22.54 -3.63
CA PRO A 481 -18.99 23.96 -3.59
C PRO A 481 -19.65 24.79 -2.46
N GLU A 482 -20.64 24.21 -1.76
CA GLU A 482 -21.39 24.87 -0.70
C GLU A 482 -20.65 24.81 0.66
N GLU A 483 -19.83 23.80 0.92
CA GLU A 483 -19.03 23.71 2.15
C GLU A 483 -17.85 24.69 2.16
N ASP A 484 -17.25 24.96 0.99
CA ASP A 484 -16.23 26.01 0.85
C ASP A 484 -16.80 27.42 1.06
N MET A 485 -18.08 27.65 0.72
CA MET A 485 -18.74 28.93 0.99
C MET A 485 -19.04 29.13 2.48
N LEU A 486 -19.40 28.07 3.21
CA LEU A 486 -19.60 28.15 4.67
C LEU A 486 -18.28 28.27 5.44
N ALA A 487 -17.22 27.60 4.97
CA ALA A 487 -15.87 27.71 5.53
C ALA A 487 -15.27 29.11 5.30
N GLN A 488 -15.48 29.71 4.12
CA GLN A 488 -15.06 31.08 3.84
C GLN A 488 -15.87 32.13 4.61
N GLN A 489 -17.15 31.87 4.92
CA GLN A 489 -17.92 32.76 5.81
C GLN A 489 -17.47 32.70 7.28
N LYS A 490 -16.98 31.55 7.76
CA LYS A 490 -16.37 31.44 9.10
C LYS A 490 -14.96 32.04 9.20
N GLN A 491 -14.20 32.09 8.10
CA GLN A 491 -12.87 32.72 8.07
C GLN A 491 -12.88 34.26 8.05
N LEU A 492 -14.06 34.90 7.98
CA LEU A 492 -14.19 36.37 8.02
C LEU A 492 -14.63 36.93 9.38
N GLN A 493 -14.75 36.10 10.41
CA GLN A 493 -14.92 36.54 11.80
C GLN A 493 -13.87 35.90 12.70
N GLU A 494 -12.62 36.32 12.53
CA GLU A 494 -11.62 36.22 13.60
C GLU A 494 -12.05 37.16 14.74
N ASN A 495 -12.78 36.59 15.71
CA ASN A 495 -12.70 37.03 17.09
C ASN A 495 -12.35 35.78 17.90
N ILE A 496 -11.12 35.78 18.42
CA ILE A 496 -10.59 34.84 19.40
C ILE A 496 -11.64 34.69 20.52
N PRO A 497 -12.22 33.50 20.77
CA PRO A 497 -12.94 33.28 22.01
C PRO A 497 -11.91 33.18 23.14
N GLU A 498 -12.10 33.99 24.16
CA GLU A 498 -11.35 33.90 25.42
C GLU A 498 -11.33 32.46 25.94
N LEU A 499 -10.15 32.01 26.38
CA LEU A 499 -9.91 30.73 27.04
C LEU A 499 -10.94 30.49 28.15
N TYR A 500 -11.77 29.45 27.98
CA TYR A 500 -12.47 28.87 29.12
C TYR A 500 -11.46 28.12 29.98
N HIS A 501 -11.06 28.73 31.09
CA HIS A 501 -10.32 28.06 32.15
C HIS A 501 -11.13 26.85 32.67
N PHE A 502 -10.51 25.67 32.66
CA PHE A 502 -10.97 24.51 33.39
C PHE A 502 -11.14 24.87 34.88
N HIS A 503 -12.38 24.91 35.37
CA HIS A 503 -12.63 24.83 36.80
C HIS A 503 -12.72 23.37 37.22
N ASN A 504 -11.79 22.97 38.09
CA ASN A 504 -11.80 21.72 38.84
C ASN A 504 -13.19 21.38 39.38
N CYS A 505 -13.82 20.33 38.84
CA CYS A 505 -14.99 19.70 39.45
C CYS A 505 -14.54 18.69 40.51
N THR A 506 -14.16 19.19 41.69
CA THR A 506 -14.24 18.43 42.94
C THR A 506 -15.44 18.92 43.75
N LEU A 507 -16.63 18.44 43.43
CA LEU A 507 -17.83 18.48 44.30
C LEU A 507 -18.67 17.26 43.86
N GLY A 508 -18.63 16.11 44.53
CA GLY A 508 -18.91 15.95 45.94
C GLY A 508 -20.38 15.56 46.09
N VAL A 509 -20.70 14.28 45.85
CA VAL A 509 -21.98 13.66 46.18
C VAL A 509 -22.26 13.87 47.67
N GLN A 510 -23.25 14.70 48.01
CA GLN A 510 -23.87 14.62 49.33
C GLN A 510 -25.21 13.90 49.20
N ALA A 511 -25.20 12.64 49.62
CA ALA A 511 -26.40 11.91 49.96
C ALA A 511 -27.12 12.62 51.12
N LYS A 512 -28.42 12.90 50.97
CA LYS A 512 -29.33 13.17 52.10
C LYS A 512 -30.45 12.15 52.09
N PHE A 513 -30.19 11.04 52.80
CA PHE A 513 -31.22 10.20 53.39
C PHE A 513 -31.35 10.59 54.86
N THR A 514 -32.48 11.19 55.25
CA THR A 514 -33.04 11.13 56.60
C THR A 514 -34.54 11.42 56.52
N SER A 515 -35.35 10.40 56.81
CA SER A 515 -36.74 10.52 57.25
C SER A 515 -36.79 10.47 58.79
N PRO A 516 -37.96 10.53 59.46
CA PRO A 516 -39.13 11.43 59.36
C PRO A 516 -39.44 12.11 60.72
N THR A 517 -40.32 13.14 60.77
CA THR A 517 -41.36 13.31 61.83
C THR A 517 -42.23 14.56 61.62
N SER A 518 -43.52 14.36 61.94
CA SER A 518 -44.53 15.29 62.49
C SER A 518 -45.06 16.48 61.68
N GLU A 519 -46.30 16.29 61.23
CA GLU A 519 -47.50 17.08 61.58
C GLU A 519 -47.73 18.51 61.05
N ILE A 520 -48.99 18.70 60.65
CA ILE A 520 -49.82 19.93 60.58
C ILE A 520 -50.03 20.58 59.18
N GLU A 521 -51.18 20.19 58.64
CA GLU A 521 -52.30 21.02 58.14
C GLU A 521 -52.25 21.81 56.82
N ASP A 522 -53.32 21.53 56.07
CA ASP A 522 -54.21 22.46 55.39
C ASP A 522 -54.07 22.78 53.89
N THR A 523 -54.99 22.13 53.14
CA THR A 523 -55.91 22.69 52.11
C THR A 523 -55.26 23.29 50.84
N SER A 524 -55.65 23.02 49.59
CA SER A 524 -56.99 22.81 49.02
C SER A 524 -56.90 22.51 47.51
N ARG A 525 -57.69 21.51 47.08
CA ARG A 525 -58.61 21.43 45.92
C ARG A 525 -58.28 22.01 44.51
N ARG A 526 -58.69 21.17 43.53
CA ARG A 526 -59.14 21.39 42.11
C ARG A 526 -58.00 21.54 41.09
N GLY A 527 -57.87 20.74 40.02
CA GLY A 527 -58.78 19.82 39.34
C GLY A 527 -59.52 20.51 38.20
N SER A 528 -59.07 20.32 36.95
CA SER A 528 -59.93 20.15 35.75
C SER A 528 -59.12 20.10 34.45
N ASN A 529 -59.43 19.08 33.65
CA ASN A 529 -59.08 18.84 32.26
C ASN A 529 -59.55 19.97 31.32
N PHE A 530 -58.91 20.15 30.15
CA PHE A 530 -59.52 19.91 28.83
C PHE A 530 -58.57 20.24 27.68
N SER A 531 -58.72 19.45 26.61
CA SER A 531 -58.06 19.47 25.31
C SER A 531 -58.58 20.57 24.38
N VAL A 532 -57.84 20.83 23.28
CA VAL A 532 -58.29 20.80 21.86
C VAL A 532 -57.46 21.76 20.97
N ASN A 533 -56.96 21.20 19.86
CA ASN A 533 -56.26 21.82 18.73
C ASN A 533 -57.07 22.91 18.00
N SER A 534 -56.39 23.83 17.29
CA SER A 534 -56.70 24.14 15.88
C SER A 534 -55.69 25.11 15.23
N THR A 535 -55.67 25.02 13.91
CA THR A 535 -54.67 25.37 12.91
C THR A 535 -55.04 26.62 12.08
N PHE A 536 -54.01 27.30 11.55
CA PHE A 536 -53.92 28.08 10.29
C PHE A 536 -54.91 29.23 9.98
N SER A 537 -54.38 30.43 9.68
CA SER A 537 -54.25 30.96 8.29
C SER A 537 -53.86 32.46 8.19
N ASN A 538 -52.83 32.71 7.36
CA ASN A 538 -52.62 33.76 6.35
C ASN A 538 -52.97 35.27 6.57
N GLY A 539 -51.99 36.13 6.24
CA GLY A 539 -52.19 37.12 5.16
C GLY A 539 -51.77 38.59 5.36
N PHE A 540 -50.55 38.91 4.91
CA PHE A 540 -50.10 40.09 4.13
C PHE A 540 -50.26 41.58 4.59
N ASP A 541 -49.08 42.23 4.56
CA ASP A 541 -48.71 43.57 4.04
C ASP A 541 -49.08 44.91 4.72
N GLY A 542 -48.03 45.68 5.06
CA GLY A 542 -48.01 47.12 4.74
C GLY A 542 -47.25 48.11 5.64
N ARG A 543 -45.99 48.41 5.26
CA ARG A 543 -45.32 49.76 5.27
C ARG A 543 -44.77 50.41 6.57
N ARG A 544 -43.43 50.66 6.45
CA ARG A 544 -42.60 51.85 6.80
C ARG A 544 -42.11 52.07 8.26
N ARG A 545 -40.76 52.03 8.37
CA ARG A 545 -39.77 52.98 8.99
C ARG A 545 -40.32 53.85 10.15
N SER A 546 -39.71 53.97 11.34
CA SER A 546 -38.28 53.96 11.72
C SER A 546 -38.12 54.12 13.25
N THR A 547 -36.87 53.94 13.72
CA THR A 547 -36.22 54.38 14.99
C THR A 547 -36.51 53.69 16.33
N LEU A 548 -35.52 52.88 16.76
CA LEU A 548 -34.75 52.97 18.03
C LEU A 548 -35.50 53.41 19.29
N SER A 549 -35.71 52.49 20.25
CA SER A 549 -34.82 52.30 21.42
C SER A 549 -35.50 51.56 22.58
N SER A 550 -34.73 50.66 23.21
CA SER A 550 -34.78 50.17 24.60
C SER A 550 -36.01 49.42 25.12
N LEU A 551 -35.87 48.09 25.34
CA LEU A 551 -35.91 47.36 26.64
C LEU A 551 -36.05 45.81 26.42
N PRO A 552 -35.81 44.97 27.45
CA PRO A 552 -34.91 43.81 27.42
C PRO A 552 -35.58 42.48 27.03
N LEU A 553 -34.77 41.57 26.47
CA LEU A 553 -35.13 40.21 26.07
C LEU A 553 -34.20 39.22 26.77
N LEU A 554 -34.70 38.55 27.80
CA LEU A 554 -34.28 37.19 28.18
C LEU A 554 -35.54 36.47 28.68
N SER A 555 -36.37 36.12 27.71
CA SER A 555 -37.42 35.12 27.81
C SER A 555 -36.85 33.77 27.42
N GLU A 556 -37.13 32.79 28.28
CA GLU A 556 -37.49 31.39 27.96
C GLU A 556 -37.03 30.78 26.63
N GLN A 557 -36.27 29.69 26.80
CA GLN A 557 -36.43 28.41 26.07
C GLN A 557 -36.60 28.51 24.55
N ALA A 558 -35.49 28.57 23.84
CA ALA A 558 -35.37 27.91 22.55
C ALA A 558 -34.78 26.52 22.78
N SER A 559 -35.63 25.51 22.81
CA SER A 559 -35.25 24.14 22.45
C SER A 559 -34.71 24.18 21.03
N THR A 560 -33.41 24.35 20.87
CA THR A 560 -32.75 24.11 19.59
C THR A 560 -32.80 22.61 19.32
N ASP A 561 -33.74 22.21 18.47
CA ASP A 561 -33.69 20.96 17.72
C ASP A 561 -32.34 20.84 17.00
N TYR A 562 -31.35 20.26 17.67
CA TYR A 562 -30.08 19.81 17.08
C TYR A 562 -30.20 18.39 16.50
N ALA A 563 -31.41 17.98 16.09
CA ALA A 563 -31.70 16.59 15.73
C ALA A 563 -31.48 16.25 14.24
N SER A 564 -31.11 17.19 13.35
CA SER A 564 -31.21 16.99 11.89
C SER A 564 -29.92 17.05 11.08
N LEU A 565 -28.71 17.04 11.67
CA LEU A 565 -27.45 17.12 10.91
C LEU A 565 -26.52 15.91 10.99
N TYR A 566 -26.93 14.81 11.61
CA TYR A 566 -26.17 13.56 11.54
C TYR A 566 -26.82 12.65 10.50
N HIS A 567 -26.18 12.48 9.35
CA HIS A 567 -26.38 11.29 8.52
C HIS A 567 -25.87 10.08 9.31
N LYS A 568 -26.72 9.58 10.21
CA LYS A 568 -26.50 8.37 11.00
C LYS A 568 -26.61 7.18 10.05
N VAL A 569 -25.65 6.28 10.08
CA VAL A 569 -25.61 5.11 9.17
C VAL A 569 -25.36 3.80 9.93
N MET A 570 -24.93 3.86 11.20
CA MET A 570 -24.57 2.68 11.96
C MET A 570 -24.72 2.88 13.47
N THR A 571 -25.15 1.82 14.16
CA THR A 571 -25.27 1.76 15.61
C THR A 571 -24.42 0.61 16.15
N ILE A 572 -23.72 0.84 17.26
CA ILE A 572 -22.99 -0.17 18.02
C ILE A 572 -23.64 -0.26 19.40
N ASP A 573 -24.24 -1.42 19.66
CA ASP A 573 -24.93 -1.76 20.89
C ASP A 573 -23.99 -2.58 21.78
N PHE A 574 -23.59 -2.03 22.93
CA PHE A 574 -22.88 -2.81 23.96
C PHE A 574 -23.89 -3.60 24.78
N VAL A 575 -23.86 -4.93 24.66
CA VAL A 575 -24.89 -5.82 25.22
C VAL A 575 -24.72 -6.03 26.73
N GLU A 576 -23.48 -6.20 27.19
CA GLU A 576 -23.16 -6.55 28.58
C GLU A 576 -22.53 -5.37 29.33
N SER A 577 -21.35 -4.93 28.88
CA SER A 577 -20.57 -3.83 29.45
C SER A 577 -19.67 -3.19 28.39
N LEU A 578 -19.07 -2.04 28.74
CA LEU A 578 -18.14 -1.31 27.88
C LEU A 578 -16.78 -2.00 27.82
N PRO A 579 -16.04 -1.90 26.70
CA PRO A 579 -14.66 -2.37 26.66
C PRO A 579 -13.76 -1.56 27.61
N ASP A 580 -12.65 -2.15 28.07
CA ASP A 580 -11.68 -1.43 28.90
C ASP A 580 -10.95 -0.37 28.06
N ILE A 581 -10.64 -0.71 26.80
CA ILE A 581 -9.98 0.17 25.84
C ILE A 581 -10.84 0.25 24.58
N LEU A 582 -11.27 1.47 24.23
CA LEU A 582 -11.97 1.78 22.97
C LEU A 582 -11.07 2.62 22.07
N CYS A 583 -10.59 2.06 20.96
CA CYS A 583 -9.81 2.75 19.95
C CYS A 583 -10.69 3.11 18.73
N VAL A 584 -10.80 4.38 18.39
CA VAL A 584 -11.66 4.89 17.30
C VAL A 584 -10.92 5.90 16.43
N ASP A 585 -11.35 6.13 15.20
CA ASP A 585 -10.94 7.32 14.43
C ASP A 585 -12.01 8.43 14.51
N MET A 586 -11.68 9.62 13.99
CA MET A 586 -12.62 10.75 13.97
C MET A 586 -13.88 10.47 13.15
N ASN A 587 -13.78 9.68 12.08
CA ASN A 587 -14.94 9.35 11.23
C ASN A 587 -15.94 8.47 11.99
N VAL A 588 -15.45 7.53 12.81
CA VAL A 588 -16.28 6.71 13.70
C VAL A 588 -17.00 7.58 14.72
N LEU A 589 -16.29 8.52 15.35
CA LEU A 589 -16.89 9.45 16.29
C LEU A 589 -18.00 10.27 15.64
N ASP A 590 -17.88 10.68 14.37
CA ASP A 590 -18.94 11.43 13.71
C ASP A 590 -20.14 10.55 13.28
N MET A 591 -19.88 9.38 12.72
CA MET A 591 -20.87 8.63 11.93
C MET A 591 -21.53 7.45 12.66
N VAL A 592 -20.93 6.94 13.75
CA VAL A 592 -21.40 5.74 14.46
C VAL A 592 -22.10 6.11 15.77
N ARG A 593 -23.31 5.62 16.02
CA ARG A 593 -24.00 5.79 17.30
C ARG A 593 -23.58 4.68 18.26
N PHE A 594 -23.20 5.04 19.49
CA PHE A 594 -22.92 4.06 20.54
C PHE A 594 -24.10 4.01 21.52
N GLU A 595 -24.63 2.82 21.78
CA GLU A 595 -25.71 2.58 22.73
C GLU A 595 -25.28 1.59 23.82
N VAL A 596 -25.68 1.86 25.06
CA VAL A 596 -25.44 0.99 26.21
C VAL A 596 -26.80 0.70 26.84
N LYS A 597 -27.20 -0.57 26.88
CA LYS A 597 -28.55 -0.97 27.32
C LYS A 597 -28.77 -0.87 28.85
N ASN A 598 -27.73 -0.59 29.63
CA ASN A 598 -27.81 -0.49 31.10
C ASN A 598 -27.78 0.98 31.60
N VAL A 599 -28.81 1.37 32.37
CA VAL A 599 -29.08 2.76 32.83
C VAL A 599 -28.34 3.10 34.14
N GLN A 600 -27.04 2.83 34.21
CA GLN A 600 -26.16 3.33 35.28
C GLN A 600 -24.95 4.03 34.65
N PRO A 601 -24.30 4.99 35.35
CA PRO A 601 -23.08 5.59 34.81
C PRO A 601 -22.05 4.48 34.60
N ALA A 602 -21.82 4.13 33.34
CA ALA A 602 -20.81 3.16 32.94
C ALA A 602 -19.47 3.89 32.85
N VAL A 603 -18.37 3.21 33.20
CA VAL A 603 -17.03 3.80 33.17
C VAL A 603 -16.29 3.23 31.97
N LEU A 604 -15.76 4.10 31.11
CA LEU A 604 -14.83 3.75 30.05
C LEU A 604 -13.42 4.14 30.52
N HIS A 605 -12.59 3.15 30.82
CA HIS A 605 -11.26 3.37 31.39
C HIS A 605 -10.33 4.14 30.43
N LEU A 606 -10.38 3.81 29.14
CA LEU A 606 -9.55 4.47 28.14
C LEU A 606 -10.24 4.58 26.78
N ILE A 607 -10.28 5.80 26.25
CA ILE A 607 -10.58 6.05 24.83
C ILE A 607 -9.30 6.47 24.10
N GLN A 608 -9.01 5.78 22.99
CA GLN A 608 -7.90 6.09 22.09
C GLN A 608 -8.45 6.63 20.77
N ILE A 609 -8.07 7.85 20.37
CA ILE A 609 -8.45 8.42 19.08
C ILE A 609 -7.26 8.29 18.12
N SER A 610 -7.40 7.42 17.11
CA SER A 610 -6.42 7.25 16.04
C SER A 610 -6.52 8.42 15.06
N LEU A 611 -5.44 9.18 14.91
CA LEU A 611 -5.33 10.28 13.96
C LEU A 611 -4.74 9.77 12.64
N THR A 612 -5.46 10.03 11.54
CA THR A 612 -5.04 9.64 10.19
C THR A 612 -4.28 10.78 9.55
N LEU A 613 -2.98 10.60 9.31
CA LEU A 613 -2.14 11.58 8.61
C LEU A 613 -2.13 11.33 7.10
N PRO A 614 -1.94 12.36 6.26
CA PRO A 614 -1.79 12.20 4.82
C PRO A 614 -0.54 11.38 4.48
N ASP A 615 -0.66 10.49 3.49
CA ASP A 615 0.40 9.55 3.09
C ASP A 615 1.67 10.23 2.54
N ILE A 616 1.57 11.49 2.09
CA ILE A 616 2.68 12.25 1.51
C ILE A 616 2.80 13.58 2.25
N CYS A 617 3.80 13.68 3.12
CA CYS A 617 4.23 14.96 3.70
C CYS A 617 5.55 15.42 3.04
N PRO A 618 5.60 16.62 2.43
CA PRO A 618 6.79 17.10 1.72
C PRO A 618 7.88 17.66 2.66
N SER A 619 7.56 17.97 3.93
CA SER A 619 8.55 18.42 4.92
C SER A 619 8.16 18.04 6.36
N LEU A 620 9.15 18.10 7.26
CA LEU A 620 9.00 17.83 8.70
C LEU A 620 8.08 18.85 9.39
N ASP A 621 8.19 20.13 9.02
CA ASP A 621 7.37 21.21 9.59
C ASP A 621 5.89 21.05 9.23
N ILE A 622 5.60 20.63 7.99
CA ILE A 622 4.24 20.36 7.53
C ILE A 622 3.66 19.17 8.31
N LEU A 623 4.43 18.11 8.50
CA LEU A 623 4.02 16.95 9.30
C LEU A 623 3.66 17.36 10.74
N GLN A 624 4.49 18.18 11.40
CA GLN A 624 4.21 18.67 12.75
C GLN A 624 2.93 19.52 12.82
N ASN A 625 2.74 20.43 11.86
CA ASN A 625 1.53 21.27 11.83
C ASN A 625 0.28 20.44 11.56
N THR A 626 0.34 19.44 10.68
CA THR A 626 -0.79 18.53 10.43
C THR A 626 -1.12 17.72 11.69
N ILE A 627 -0.12 17.22 12.42
CA ILE A 627 -0.33 16.54 13.71
C ILE A 627 -1.08 17.44 14.68
N ILE A 628 -0.67 18.70 14.82
CA ILE A 628 -1.29 19.66 15.75
C ILE A 628 -2.74 19.94 15.36
N ILE A 629 -3.01 20.16 14.07
CA ILE A 629 -4.37 20.43 13.57
C ILE A 629 -5.30 19.24 13.87
N GLU A 630 -4.87 18.02 13.55
CA GLU A 630 -5.68 16.82 13.80
C GLU A 630 -5.84 16.53 15.30
N ALA A 631 -4.81 16.79 16.11
CA ALA A 631 -4.90 16.67 17.56
C ALA A 631 -5.88 17.70 18.16
N SER A 632 -5.86 18.95 17.71
CA SER A 632 -6.80 19.99 18.14
C SER A 632 -8.24 19.60 17.84
N LYS A 633 -8.51 19.11 16.63
CA LYS A 633 -9.84 18.61 16.23
C LYS A 633 -10.33 17.49 17.15
N ALA A 634 -9.46 16.55 17.51
CA ALA A 634 -9.82 15.43 18.38
C ALA A 634 -10.08 15.87 19.84
N LEU A 635 -9.33 16.87 20.34
CA LEU A 635 -9.51 17.40 21.70
C LEU A 635 -10.75 18.30 21.83
N GLU A 636 -11.07 19.07 20.79
CA GLU A 636 -12.27 19.90 20.74
C GLU A 636 -13.55 19.08 20.53
N TYR A 637 -13.42 17.79 20.18
CA TYR A 637 -14.55 16.92 19.95
C TYR A 637 -15.40 16.74 21.22
N PRO A 638 -16.73 16.95 21.17
CA PRO A 638 -17.58 16.85 22.36
C PRO A 638 -17.84 15.38 22.75
N ILE A 639 -16.85 14.68 23.31
CA ILE A 639 -16.94 13.26 23.70
C ILE A 639 -18.15 13.00 24.62
N ASN A 640 -18.46 13.92 25.54
CA ASN A 640 -19.59 13.80 26.46
C ASN A 640 -20.96 13.82 25.74
N SER A 641 -21.07 14.49 24.59
CA SER A 641 -22.31 14.44 23.81
C SER A 641 -22.47 13.12 23.05
N LYS A 642 -21.34 12.50 22.67
CA LYS A 642 -21.32 11.19 22.02
C LYS A 642 -21.65 10.05 22.98
N PHE A 643 -21.24 10.19 24.24
CA PHE A 643 -21.44 9.20 25.29
C PHE A 643 -22.18 9.79 26.51
N PRO A 644 -23.49 10.11 26.40
CA PRO A 644 -24.20 10.96 27.36
C PRO A 644 -24.38 10.36 28.77
N ASN A 645 -23.99 9.12 29.03
CA ASN A 645 -24.08 8.45 30.34
C ASN A 645 -22.83 7.62 30.68
N ILE A 646 -21.69 7.93 30.06
CA ILE A 646 -20.43 7.20 30.26
C ILE A 646 -19.39 8.17 30.82
N ILE A 647 -18.71 7.77 31.88
CA ILE A 647 -17.57 8.51 32.43
C ILE A 647 -16.32 7.99 31.73
N VAL A 648 -15.65 8.84 30.95
CA VAL A 648 -14.37 8.52 30.33
C VAL A 648 -13.25 8.93 31.29
N GLU A 649 -12.46 7.97 31.78
CA GLU A 649 -11.38 8.24 32.74
C GLU A 649 -10.12 8.82 32.09
N ARG A 650 -9.78 8.33 30.89
CA ARG A 650 -8.57 8.72 30.16
C ARG A 650 -8.84 8.83 28.67
N LEU A 651 -8.26 9.87 28.06
CA LEU A 651 -8.21 10.09 26.62
C LEU A 651 -6.75 9.93 26.17
N GLN A 652 -6.54 9.26 25.06
CA GLN A 652 -5.24 9.15 24.39
C GLN A 652 -5.41 9.44 22.90
N LEU A 653 -4.48 10.15 22.29
CA LEU A 653 -4.45 10.32 20.83
C LEU A 653 -3.30 9.49 20.26
N LEU A 654 -3.60 8.62 19.30
CA LEU A 654 -2.63 7.72 18.68
C LEU A 654 -2.35 8.16 17.25
N ILE A 655 -1.11 8.51 16.96
CA ILE A 655 -0.70 9.05 15.67
C ILE A 655 0.18 8.01 14.98
N ASN A 656 -0.33 7.40 13.92
CA ASN A 656 0.46 6.46 13.14
C ASN A 656 1.22 7.18 12.02
N ILE A 657 2.53 7.32 12.19
CA ILE A 657 3.42 7.84 11.16
C ILE A 657 3.88 6.65 10.31
N LYS A 658 3.34 6.56 9.09
CA LYS A 658 3.90 5.65 8.07
C LYS A 658 5.30 6.14 7.72
N GLU A 659 6.30 5.23 7.69
CA GLU A 659 7.65 5.58 7.23
C GLU A 659 7.58 6.12 5.80
N ASN A 660 7.68 7.44 5.68
CA ASN A 660 7.70 8.12 4.41
C ASN A 660 9.11 7.94 3.82
N LYS A 661 9.23 7.24 2.69
CA LYS A 661 10.54 6.94 2.04
C LYS A 661 11.40 8.20 1.78
N ASN A 662 10.78 9.37 1.74
CA ASN A 662 11.43 10.67 1.51
C ASN A 662 12.01 11.31 2.76
N ILE A 663 11.66 10.82 3.95
CA ILE A 663 12.20 11.31 5.22
C ILE A 663 12.83 10.08 5.89
N HIS A 664 14.14 9.89 5.72
CA HIS A 664 14.93 8.95 6.53
C HIS A 664 14.90 9.43 7.98
N VAL A 665 13.81 9.14 8.67
CA VAL A 665 13.59 9.59 10.04
C VAL A 665 13.68 8.37 10.93
N SER A 666 14.91 8.08 11.36
CA SER A 666 15.06 7.87 12.79
C SER A 666 14.52 9.15 13.44
N LEU A 667 13.31 9.12 14.03
CA LEU A 667 12.74 10.28 14.76
C LEU A 667 13.79 10.65 15.79
N PRO A 668 14.60 11.71 15.57
CA PRO A 668 15.62 12.06 16.55
C PRO A 668 14.86 12.56 17.77
N GLY A 669 15.41 12.41 18.97
CA GLY A 669 14.84 13.06 20.17
C GLY A 669 14.53 14.54 19.94
N ALA A 670 15.24 15.21 19.03
CA ALA A 670 14.97 16.58 18.58
C ALA A 670 13.59 16.78 17.92
N PHE A 671 13.07 15.84 17.12
CA PHE A 671 11.71 15.96 16.55
C PHE A 671 10.65 15.85 17.64
N MET A 672 10.79 14.85 18.53
CA MET A 672 9.83 14.64 19.62
C MET A 672 9.82 15.84 20.58
N ASN A 673 11.00 16.37 20.93
CA ASN A 673 11.11 17.58 21.76
C ASN A 673 10.49 18.80 21.07
N SER A 674 10.78 19.01 19.78
CA SER A 674 10.19 20.12 19.01
C SER A 674 8.67 20.01 18.88
N LEU A 675 8.13 18.80 18.75
CA LEU A 675 6.70 18.55 18.69
C LEU A 675 6.05 18.77 20.06
N GLN A 676 6.67 18.26 21.14
CA GLN A 676 6.25 18.49 22.53
C GLN A 676 6.18 19.99 22.84
N ASP A 677 7.21 20.77 22.52
CA ASP A 677 7.23 22.22 22.77
C ASP A 677 6.08 22.93 22.03
N LYS A 678 5.81 22.56 20.77
CA LYS A 678 4.69 23.13 20.01
C LYS A 678 3.33 22.76 20.60
N ILE A 679 3.16 21.50 21.01
CA ILE A 679 1.92 21.02 21.61
C ILE A 679 1.69 21.67 22.96
N THR A 680 2.70 21.75 23.84
CA THR A 680 2.56 22.40 25.15
C THR A 680 2.21 23.89 25.02
N ASN A 681 2.82 24.58 24.06
CA ASN A 681 2.52 26.00 23.82
C ASN A 681 1.11 26.26 23.28
N LEU A 682 0.52 25.32 22.53
CA LEU A 682 -0.77 25.52 21.83
C LEU A 682 -1.96 24.84 22.52
N LEU A 683 -1.75 23.68 23.12
CA LEU A 683 -2.80 22.78 23.63
C LEU A 683 -2.71 22.53 25.15
N GLY A 684 -1.69 23.07 25.84
CA GLY A 684 -1.57 23.03 27.30
C GLY A 684 -0.80 21.81 27.83
N ASP A 685 -1.21 21.28 29.00
CA ASP A 685 -0.54 20.19 29.72
C ASP A 685 -0.76 18.81 29.06
N ILE A 686 -0.34 18.66 27.81
CA ILE A 686 -0.36 17.40 27.06
C ILE A 686 1.04 16.81 27.03
N SER A 687 1.15 15.52 27.31
CA SER A 687 2.42 14.79 27.30
C SER A 687 2.54 13.87 26.09
N LEU A 688 3.67 13.98 25.38
CA LEU A 688 4.02 13.15 24.23
C LEU A 688 4.83 11.95 24.70
N VAL A 689 4.36 10.74 24.36
CA VAL A 689 5.02 9.48 24.71
C VAL A 689 5.23 8.65 23.43
N ASP A 690 6.42 8.09 23.27
CA ASP A 690 6.70 7.14 22.18
C ASP A 690 6.10 5.76 22.53
N CYS A 691 5.42 5.11 21.59
CA CYS A 691 4.78 3.82 21.82
C CYS A 691 5.62 2.68 21.23
N ASP A 692 6.25 1.89 22.10
CA ASP A 692 7.07 0.73 21.71
C ASP A 692 6.25 -0.55 21.35
N ILE A 693 4.91 -0.49 21.35
CA ILE A 693 4.06 -1.71 21.45
C ILE A 693 3.44 -2.17 20.10
N ILE A 694 3.53 -1.41 19.00
CA ILE A 694 2.92 -1.82 17.72
C ILE A 694 3.95 -2.56 16.82
N PRO A 695 3.74 -3.84 16.49
CA PRO A 695 4.62 -4.55 15.57
C PRO A 695 4.35 -4.14 14.12
N ASN A 696 5.44 -3.97 13.35
CA ASN A 696 5.54 -3.73 11.90
C ASN A 696 5.46 -2.26 11.41
N ASN A 697 6.62 -1.72 11.00
CA ASN A 697 6.85 -0.59 10.06
C ASN A 697 6.03 0.70 10.24
N ARG A 698 5.44 0.92 11.42
CA ARG A 698 4.69 2.13 11.77
C ARG A 698 5.23 2.62 13.11
N ARG A 699 5.64 3.89 13.17
CA ARG A 699 5.95 4.54 14.44
C ARG A 699 4.69 5.21 14.94
N SER A 700 4.39 5.02 16.21
CA SER A 700 3.17 5.55 16.81
C SER A 700 3.51 6.52 17.92
N ILE A 701 3.02 7.74 17.82
CA ILE A 701 3.14 8.74 18.88
C ILE A 701 1.84 8.74 19.68
N CYS A 702 1.95 8.71 20.99
CA CYS A 702 0.81 8.87 21.90
C CYS A 702 0.83 10.27 22.52
N LEU A 703 -0.31 10.95 22.50
CA LEU A 703 -0.56 12.14 23.31
C LEU A 703 -1.46 11.73 24.48
N ILE A 704 -1.00 11.97 25.70
CA ILE A 704 -1.71 11.71 26.96
C ILE A 704 -2.06 13.04 27.62
#